data_AF-A0A5S9F401-F1
#
_entry.id   AF-A0A5S9F401-F1
#
_cell.length_a   1.000
_cell.length_b   1.000
_cell.length_c   1.000
_cell.angle_alpha   90.00
_cell.angle_beta   90.00
_cell.angle_gamma   90.00
#
_symmetry.space_group_name_H-M   'P 1'
#
loop_
_entity.id
_entity.type
_entity.pdbx_description
1 polymer ?
#
loop_
_entity_poly.entity_id
_entity_poly.type
_entity_poly.pdbx_seq_one_letter_code
_entity_poly.pdbx_strand_id
1 'polypeptide(L)'
;MLDNEAKVWDHSQITRAIQVLEMMLETQINIKLPLLVNLSQNDVGDIGILQILFSTEGISFLELLHEGPLEDLCNEIYNLELEDTRIAYQMSSVRRQVASSICSSNLQREISSTCYFNSSLHDVIQMLAARNASIRNALPYDLVDCASKKEEDIVQNLAEYVQGIGWENVPFGEREELLLCIGYHYFSKSFYVDVSNLIMEVMETGVANPLIYMLYFKAALKCKEYDAALEAYNAAVDSSPSFAILPADRYEVNSVLSTNIFEEIYCGLDKSINIPIFIKVLKNPPSQAVENIKESGKLKHSKILEVLDVKQVAKGAVVVTEYFESVPLMQYIAENGPLDLDRWQEIAMQILGAVAHAHDFGLAHGYLSPHSILYDGENIKMSNFGFCVGDLWGEGINQYSFEQATYFAPEVRKSEALALSSDVYSLGKILSYLLTGNANDPFNDSIPDHVRSVIAKSIKYDHNERYANAEEIFKSLVESLANPSESRQSTPAEPKAAESPKFIMDQNGKKISLPEHMTVKGDKVYNNKDGSVMVLISEGSFSMGSTERNSESPIHDVHLSSYLLDLYPVTNKQYMRFLQETSKMDLTQLAHPKQTKVNNFKPKGWRTPEYSAFSDLPNSPVIFVDWWDAWAYAKWAGKSLPTEAEWEKAARGNDGRMYPWGQDLPTTAMANFGGNIGKTTPVGSYPEAMSPYGCLDMVGNISEWCYDTYDPNFYRVARSKNPVNRSDKLSRVVRGGSWTDAVTSIRNTVRGCWMNTVRYNFIGFRCVYRLDPDVDI
;
A
#
# COMPACT_ATOMS: atom_id res chain seq x y z
N MET A 1 -13.34 -32.85 -27.43
CA MET A 1 -13.65 -31.49 -27.92
C MET A 1 -12.88 -31.11 -29.19
N LEU A 2 -11.90 -31.92 -29.66
CA LEU A 2 -11.02 -31.57 -30.79
C LEU A 2 -11.38 -32.24 -32.13
N ASP A 3 -12.56 -32.87 -32.26
CA ASP A 3 -12.94 -33.60 -33.49
C ASP A 3 -13.86 -32.84 -34.46
N ASN A 4 -14.21 -31.58 -34.16
CA ASN A 4 -14.99 -30.78 -35.11
C ASN A 4 -14.31 -29.43 -35.36
N GLU A 5 -13.88 -29.29 -36.63
CA GLU A 5 -13.35 -28.10 -37.32
C GLU A 5 -11.82 -27.95 -37.42
N ALA A 6 -11.29 -28.63 -38.45
CA ALA A 6 -10.24 -28.22 -39.38
C ALA A 6 -8.92 -27.59 -38.86
N LYS A 7 -8.05 -28.43 -38.31
CA LYS A 7 -6.66 -28.66 -38.79
C LYS A 7 -6.20 -29.99 -38.19
N VAL A 8 -5.82 -30.96 -39.03
CA VAL A 8 -5.36 -32.27 -38.54
C VAL A 8 -3.95 -32.08 -37.98
N TRP A 9 -3.84 -32.06 -36.64
CA TRP A 9 -2.55 -32.07 -35.95
C TRP A 9 -1.88 -33.41 -36.21
N ASP A 10 -0.56 -33.41 -36.46
CA ASP A 10 0.16 -34.67 -36.57
C ASP A 10 0.37 -35.31 -35.18
N HIS A 11 0.72 -36.59 -35.17
CA HIS A 11 0.86 -37.35 -33.95
C HIS A 11 1.95 -36.80 -33.01
N SER A 12 2.99 -36.14 -33.55
CA SER A 12 4.06 -35.51 -32.76
C SER A 12 3.59 -34.24 -32.08
N GLN A 13 2.76 -33.44 -32.75
CA GLN A 13 2.17 -32.22 -32.21
C GLN A 13 1.16 -32.52 -31.10
N ILE A 14 0.35 -33.57 -31.28
CA ILE A 14 -0.58 -34.05 -30.26
C ILE A 14 0.18 -34.57 -29.05
N THR A 15 1.24 -35.37 -29.24
CA THR A 15 2.05 -35.89 -28.13
C THR A 15 2.76 -34.78 -27.35
N ARG A 16 3.29 -33.74 -28.03
CA ARG A 16 3.93 -32.60 -27.35
C ARG A 16 2.94 -31.71 -26.61
N ALA A 17 1.76 -31.46 -27.18
CA ALA A 17 0.72 -30.70 -26.49
C ALA A 17 0.22 -31.44 -25.24
N ILE A 18 0.13 -32.77 -25.29
CA ILE A 18 -0.21 -33.60 -24.12
C ILE A 18 0.90 -33.51 -23.07
N GLN A 19 2.19 -33.60 -23.44
CA GLN A 19 3.30 -33.47 -22.50
C GLN A 19 3.35 -32.10 -21.81
N VAL A 20 3.10 -31.03 -22.56
CA VAL A 20 3.03 -29.67 -22.00
C VAL A 20 1.83 -29.54 -21.05
N LEU A 21 0.66 -30.08 -21.43
CA LEU A 21 -0.52 -30.08 -20.55
C LEU A 21 -0.33 -30.93 -19.29
N GLU A 22 0.37 -32.06 -19.38
CA GLU A 22 0.74 -32.91 -18.24
C GLU A 22 1.73 -32.19 -17.31
N MET A 23 2.78 -31.54 -17.84
CA MET A 23 3.72 -30.71 -17.07
C MET A 23 3.03 -29.50 -16.41
N MET A 24 2.04 -28.90 -17.07
CA MET A 24 1.26 -27.78 -16.52
C MET A 24 0.28 -28.21 -15.42
N LEU A 25 -0.25 -29.43 -15.51
CA LEU A 25 -1.07 -30.04 -14.45
C LEU A 25 -0.24 -30.40 -13.22
N GLU A 26 1.01 -30.85 -13.41
CA GLU A 26 1.95 -31.13 -12.32
C GLU A 26 2.41 -29.86 -11.58
N THR A 27 2.43 -28.70 -12.25
CA THR A 27 2.85 -27.40 -11.69
C THR A 27 1.71 -26.53 -11.14
N GLN A 28 0.46 -27.02 -11.15
CA GLN A 28 -0.75 -26.33 -10.65
C GLN A 28 -1.04 -24.94 -11.25
N ILE A 29 -0.59 -24.65 -12.48
CA ILE A 29 -0.89 -23.39 -13.16
C ILE A 29 -2.32 -23.42 -13.71
N ASN A 30 -3.19 -22.53 -13.22
CA ASN A 30 -4.63 -22.58 -13.48
C ASN A 30 -5.03 -21.62 -14.61
N ILE A 31 -5.33 -22.12 -15.82
CA ILE A 31 -5.74 -21.30 -16.98
C ILE A 31 -7.22 -21.49 -17.31
N LYS A 32 -7.93 -20.40 -17.60
CA LYS A 32 -9.34 -20.43 -18.02
C LYS A 32 -9.48 -20.97 -19.47
N LEU A 33 -10.40 -21.93 -19.66
CA LEU A 33 -10.73 -22.61 -20.92
C LEU A 33 -10.91 -21.76 -22.20
N PRO A 34 -11.34 -20.47 -22.18
CA PRO A 34 -11.51 -19.68 -23.40
C PRO A 34 -10.22 -19.42 -24.20
N LEU A 35 -9.04 -19.55 -23.58
CA LEU A 35 -7.74 -19.33 -24.25
C LEU A 35 -7.34 -20.47 -25.21
N LEU A 36 -7.83 -21.69 -25.00
CA LEU A 36 -7.58 -22.84 -25.89
C LEU A 36 -8.27 -22.69 -27.25
N VAL A 37 -9.31 -21.87 -27.36
CA VAL A 37 -10.08 -21.68 -28.60
C VAL A 37 -9.38 -20.71 -29.56
N ASN A 38 -8.50 -19.81 -29.08
CA ASN A 38 -7.73 -18.90 -29.95
C ASN A 38 -6.47 -19.54 -30.56
N LEU A 39 -5.96 -20.61 -29.94
CA LEU A 39 -4.83 -21.40 -30.48
C LEU A 39 -5.20 -22.21 -31.73
N SER A 40 -6.49 -22.45 -31.99
CA SER A 40 -6.93 -23.22 -33.17
C SER A 40 -6.96 -22.42 -34.47
N GLN A 41 -6.85 -21.08 -34.43
CA GLN A 41 -7.07 -20.23 -35.61
C GLN A 41 -5.80 -19.68 -36.28
N ASN A 42 -4.62 -19.75 -35.65
CA ASN A 42 -3.39 -19.23 -36.24
C ASN A 42 -2.27 -20.30 -36.20
N ASP A 43 -1.53 -20.48 -37.31
CA ASP A 43 -0.30 -21.28 -37.34
C ASP A 43 0.79 -20.57 -36.54
N VAL A 44 0.82 -20.82 -35.25
CA VAL A 44 1.76 -20.21 -34.33
C VAL A 44 2.70 -21.30 -33.83
N GLY A 45 3.95 -21.30 -34.30
CA GLY A 45 5.01 -22.15 -33.73
C GLY A 45 5.32 -21.78 -32.28
N ASP A 46 6.07 -22.64 -31.58
CA ASP A 46 6.32 -22.59 -30.13
C ASP A 46 6.67 -21.20 -29.56
N ILE A 47 7.35 -20.35 -30.35
CA ILE A 47 7.71 -18.97 -29.97
C ILE A 47 6.49 -18.04 -29.90
N GLY A 48 5.51 -18.20 -30.77
CA GLY A 48 4.32 -17.36 -30.73
C GLY A 48 3.29 -17.82 -29.70
N ILE A 49 3.32 -19.08 -29.27
CA ILE A 49 2.57 -19.54 -28.08
C ILE A 49 3.09 -18.81 -26.84
N LEU A 50 4.41 -18.71 -26.70
CA LEU A 50 5.07 -17.95 -25.64
C LEU A 50 4.79 -16.44 -25.77
N GLN A 51 4.91 -15.83 -26.96
CA GLN A 51 4.60 -14.40 -27.12
C GLN A 51 3.12 -14.06 -26.89
N ILE A 52 2.17 -14.93 -27.19
CA ILE A 52 0.75 -14.70 -26.91
C ILE A 52 0.46 -14.82 -25.41
N LEU A 53 1.10 -15.77 -24.72
CA LEU A 53 1.07 -15.87 -23.26
C LEU A 53 1.69 -14.64 -22.58
N PHE A 54 2.78 -14.08 -23.11
CA PHE A 54 3.49 -12.96 -22.50
C PHE A 54 3.02 -11.56 -22.94
N SER A 55 2.26 -11.43 -24.03
CA SER A 55 1.74 -10.13 -24.50
C SER A 55 0.35 -9.79 -23.93
N THR A 56 -0.35 -10.74 -23.32
CA THR A 56 -1.73 -10.55 -22.85
C THR A 56 -1.86 -10.06 -21.40
N GLU A 57 -0.79 -10.01 -20.61
CA GLU A 57 -0.82 -9.51 -19.22
C GLU A 57 -0.07 -8.19 -18.97
N GLY A 58 0.62 -7.62 -19.95
CA GLY A 58 1.31 -6.33 -19.77
C GLY A 58 2.43 -6.32 -18.72
N ILE A 59 2.91 -7.51 -18.32
CA ILE A 59 4.04 -7.72 -17.42
C ILE A 59 5.32 -7.70 -18.27
N SER A 60 6.32 -6.91 -17.86
CA SER A 60 7.58 -6.86 -18.60
C SER A 60 8.34 -8.18 -18.41
N PHE A 61 8.99 -8.68 -19.46
CA PHE A 61 9.80 -9.91 -19.46
C PHE A 61 10.86 -9.96 -18.33
N LEU A 62 11.21 -8.80 -17.74
CA LEU A 62 12.14 -8.69 -16.61
C LEU A 62 11.52 -9.02 -15.25
N GLU A 63 10.20 -8.88 -15.07
CA GLU A 63 9.53 -9.11 -13.77
C GLU A 63 9.27 -10.60 -13.50
N LEU A 64 9.14 -11.40 -14.56
CA LEU A 64 8.92 -12.86 -14.48
C LEU A 64 10.18 -13.66 -14.13
N LEU A 65 11.37 -13.07 -14.18
CA LEU A 65 12.64 -13.73 -13.85
C LEU A 65 12.89 -13.88 -12.34
N HIS A 66 12.02 -13.33 -11.49
CA HIS A 66 12.20 -13.33 -10.04
C HIS A 66 11.53 -14.49 -9.29
N GLU A 67 10.74 -15.35 -9.97
CA GLU A 67 10.17 -16.55 -9.36
C GLU A 67 10.85 -17.83 -9.88
N GLY A 68 11.32 -18.65 -8.94
CA GLY A 68 12.23 -19.78 -9.14
C GLY A 68 11.87 -20.87 -10.18
N PRO A 69 10.62 -21.09 -10.63
CA PRO A 69 10.34 -22.07 -11.70
C PRO A 69 10.79 -21.65 -13.11
N LEU A 70 11.07 -20.36 -13.34
CA LEU A 70 11.42 -19.84 -14.68
C LEU A 70 12.92 -19.85 -15.00
N GLU A 71 13.79 -19.95 -13.99
CA GLU A 71 15.25 -20.07 -14.16
C GLU A 71 15.62 -21.42 -14.79
N ASP A 72 14.92 -22.49 -14.39
CA ASP A 72 15.06 -23.84 -14.96
C ASP A 72 14.62 -23.86 -16.44
N LEU A 73 13.52 -23.17 -16.78
CA LEU A 73 13.03 -23.01 -18.17
C LEU A 73 14.01 -22.18 -19.04
N CYS A 74 14.63 -21.14 -18.48
CA CYS A 74 15.63 -20.33 -19.18
C CYS A 74 16.91 -21.13 -19.46
N ASN A 75 17.31 -21.99 -18.53
CA ASN A 75 18.47 -22.89 -18.69
C ASN A 75 18.21 -23.99 -19.72
N GLU A 76 16.99 -24.55 -19.79
CA GLU A 76 16.60 -25.47 -20.88
C GLU A 76 16.61 -24.79 -22.25
N ILE A 77 16.09 -23.56 -22.36
CA ILE A 77 16.08 -22.79 -23.62
C ILE A 77 17.52 -22.43 -24.07
N TYR A 78 18.41 -22.11 -23.12
CA TYR A 78 19.82 -21.84 -23.40
C TYR A 78 20.54 -23.06 -23.98
N ASN A 79 20.18 -24.27 -23.54
CA ASN A 79 20.85 -25.53 -23.89
C ASN A 79 20.23 -26.31 -25.07
N LEU A 80 19.13 -25.84 -25.66
CA LEU A 80 18.54 -26.48 -26.85
C LEU A 80 19.50 -26.46 -28.06
N GLU A 81 19.89 -27.63 -28.57
CA GLU A 81 20.54 -27.75 -29.88
C GLU A 81 19.48 -27.65 -30.99
N LEU A 82 19.65 -26.66 -31.88
CA LEU A 82 18.70 -26.37 -32.95
C LEU A 82 19.37 -26.57 -34.32
N GLU A 83 18.85 -27.52 -35.10
CA GLU A 83 19.38 -27.89 -36.42
C GLU A 83 19.06 -26.85 -37.51
N ASP A 84 18.06 -25.98 -37.30
CA ASP A 84 17.65 -24.96 -38.27
C ASP A 84 18.37 -23.61 -38.06
N THR A 85 19.25 -23.28 -39.01
CA THR A 85 20.06 -22.04 -39.03
C THR A 85 19.27 -20.71 -38.93
N ARG A 86 17.99 -20.64 -39.34
CA ARG A 86 17.19 -19.41 -39.16
C ARG A 86 16.70 -19.24 -37.74
N ILE A 87 16.31 -20.33 -37.08
CA ILE A 87 15.85 -20.34 -35.69
C ILE A 87 17.03 -20.13 -34.75
N ALA A 88 18.19 -20.73 -35.05
CA ALA A 88 19.43 -20.52 -34.31
C ALA A 88 19.89 -19.04 -34.30
N TYR A 89 19.72 -18.32 -35.42
CA TYR A 89 20.06 -16.89 -35.50
C TYR A 89 19.12 -16.02 -34.65
N GLN A 90 17.81 -16.30 -34.65
CA GLN A 90 16.85 -15.58 -33.81
C GLN A 90 17.00 -15.90 -32.32
N MET A 91 17.28 -17.16 -31.97
CA MET A 91 17.61 -17.59 -30.61
C MET A 91 18.92 -17.01 -30.11
N SER A 92 19.88 -16.66 -30.98
CA SER A 92 21.12 -15.97 -30.56
C SER A 92 20.90 -14.56 -30.00
N SER A 93 19.80 -13.90 -30.37
CA SER A 93 19.40 -12.59 -29.83
C SER A 93 18.77 -12.75 -28.46
N VAL A 94 17.92 -13.76 -28.29
CA VAL A 94 17.28 -14.12 -27.02
C VAL A 94 18.31 -14.63 -26.02
N ARG A 95 19.23 -15.52 -26.43
CA ARG A 95 20.37 -15.96 -25.60
C ARG A 95 21.27 -14.81 -25.18
N ARG A 96 21.45 -13.78 -26.03
CA ARG A 96 22.20 -12.56 -25.64
C ARG A 96 21.44 -11.69 -24.65
N GLN A 97 20.12 -11.56 -24.79
CA GLN A 97 19.30 -10.84 -23.82
C GLN A 97 19.21 -11.58 -22.47
N VAL A 98 19.00 -12.90 -22.50
CA VAL A 98 19.01 -13.78 -21.31
C VAL A 98 20.39 -13.78 -20.66
N ALA A 99 21.49 -13.92 -21.41
CA ALA A 99 22.85 -13.81 -20.87
C ALA A 99 23.15 -12.40 -20.31
N SER A 100 22.61 -11.33 -20.91
CA SER A 100 22.77 -9.96 -20.38
C SER A 100 21.96 -9.70 -19.12
N SER A 101 20.84 -10.42 -18.92
CA SER A 101 19.97 -10.32 -17.75
C SER A 101 20.41 -11.25 -16.61
N ILE A 102 20.95 -12.44 -16.91
CA ILE A 102 21.60 -13.32 -15.94
C ILE A 102 22.91 -12.68 -15.44
N CYS A 103 23.63 -11.95 -16.30
CA CYS A 103 24.82 -11.19 -15.92
C CYS A 103 24.56 -9.83 -15.24
N SER A 104 23.31 -9.43 -14.98
CA SER A 104 23.00 -8.09 -14.44
C SER A 104 22.51 -8.08 -12.99
N SER A 105 22.89 -9.09 -12.18
CA SER A 105 22.80 -8.96 -10.72
C SER A 105 23.87 -7.99 -10.22
N ASN A 106 23.47 -6.73 -9.98
CA ASN A 106 24.38 -5.61 -9.73
C ASN A 106 25.25 -5.74 -8.46
N LEU A 107 24.99 -6.71 -7.57
CA LEU A 107 25.86 -7.02 -6.42
C LEU A 107 27.13 -7.77 -6.87
N GLN A 108 27.05 -8.54 -7.97
CA GLN A 108 28.18 -9.25 -8.57
C GLN A 108 29.24 -8.30 -9.15
N ARG A 109 28.86 -7.07 -9.58
CA ARG A 109 29.81 -6.03 -10.03
C ARG A 109 30.49 -5.25 -8.91
N GLU A 110 29.79 -5.02 -7.80
CA GLU A 110 30.36 -4.36 -6.61
C GLU A 110 31.33 -5.28 -5.88
N ILE A 111 31.02 -6.58 -5.88
CA ILE A 111 31.90 -7.60 -5.35
C ILE A 111 32.96 -7.99 -6.38
N SER A 112 32.70 -8.11 -7.69
CA SER A 112 33.76 -8.48 -8.67
C SER A 112 34.75 -7.35 -9.01
N SER A 113 34.41 -6.08 -8.75
CA SER A 113 35.38 -4.98 -8.87
C SER A 113 36.33 -4.89 -7.66
N THR A 114 35.99 -5.54 -6.54
CA THR A 114 36.74 -5.49 -5.28
C THR A 114 37.30 -6.86 -4.85
N CYS A 115 36.68 -7.95 -5.32
CA CYS A 115 37.08 -9.34 -5.18
C CYS A 115 37.58 -9.87 -6.53
N TYR A 116 38.71 -10.56 -6.51
CA TYR A 116 39.31 -11.26 -7.66
C TYR A 116 38.50 -12.46 -8.18
N PHE A 117 37.16 -12.42 -8.16
CA PHE A 117 36.31 -13.52 -8.60
C PHE A 117 35.39 -13.09 -9.74
N ASN A 118 35.93 -13.16 -10.96
CA ASN A 118 35.17 -13.24 -12.22
C ASN A 118 34.72 -14.69 -12.52
N SER A 119 34.80 -15.58 -11.54
CA SER A 119 34.59 -17.02 -11.68
C SER A 119 33.22 -17.39 -11.11
N SER A 120 32.56 -18.40 -11.68
CA SER A 120 31.28 -18.91 -11.17
C SER A 120 31.45 -19.46 -9.74
N LEU A 121 30.38 -19.50 -8.94
CA LEU A 121 30.41 -20.09 -7.59
C LEU A 121 30.97 -21.54 -7.65
N HIS A 122 30.64 -22.24 -8.72
CA HIS A 122 31.21 -23.53 -9.11
C HIS A 122 32.74 -23.52 -9.19
N ASP A 123 33.34 -22.54 -9.85
CA ASP A 123 34.81 -22.43 -9.99
C ASP A 123 35.51 -22.18 -8.65
N VAL A 124 34.89 -21.40 -7.76
CA VAL A 124 35.44 -21.11 -6.42
C VAL A 124 35.43 -22.37 -5.56
N ILE A 125 34.34 -23.14 -5.62
CA ILE A 125 34.19 -24.40 -4.88
C ILE A 125 35.15 -25.47 -5.41
N GLN A 126 35.31 -25.58 -6.72
CA GLN A 126 36.29 -26.48 -7.34
C GLN A 126 37.74 -26.08 -6.97
N MET A 127 38.04 -24.79 -6.93
CA MET A 127 39.34 -24.29 -6.48
C MET A 127 39.62 -24.62 -5.02
N LEU A 128 38.64 -24.43 -4.12
CA LEU A 128 38.74 -24.77 -2.70
C LEU A 128 38.86 -26.29 -2.48
N ALA A 129 38.04 -27.08 -3.16
CA ALA A 129 38.13 -28.55 -3.14
C ALA A 129 39.47 -29.05 -3.68
N ALA A 130 40.05 -28.39 -4.68
CA ALA A 130 41.38 -28.71 -5.20
C ALA A 130 42.51 -28.44 -4.19
N ARG A 131 42.33 -27.48 -3.28
CA ARG A 131 43.34 -27.06 -2.29
C ARG A 131 43.27 -27.83 -0.98
N ASN A 132 42.10 -28.31 -0.56
CA ASN A 132 41.91 -29.00 0.72
C ASN A 132 41.21 -30.36 0.60
N ALA A 133 41.91 -31.43 1.01
CA ALA A 133 41.39 -32.78 0.97
C ALA A 133 40.22 -33.01 1.94
N SER A 134 40.17 -32.31 3.09
CA SER A 134 39.07 -32.43 4.05
C SER A 134 37.78 -31.80 3.50
N ILE A 135 37.86 -30.62 2.88
CA ILE A 135 36.72 -29.98 2.19
C ILE A 135 36.27 -30.85 1.01
N ARG A 136 37.22 -31.37 0.21
CA ARG A 136 36.92 -32.29 -0.91
C ARG A 136 36.23 -33.57 -0.47
N ASN A 137 36.64 -34.15 0.65
CA ASN A 137 36.08 -35.40 1.17
C ASN A 137 34.75 -35.20 1.91
N ALA A 138 34.48 -33.97 2.35
CA ALA A 138 33.26 -33.58 3.02
C ALA A 138 32.14 -33.14 2.08
N LEU A 139 32.51 -32.61 0.92
CA LEU A 139 31.58 -32.41 -0.19
C LEU A 139 31.11 -33.80 -0.66
N PRO A 140 29.80 -34.13 -0.60
CA PRO A 140 29.25 -35.32 -1.24
C PRO A 140 29.87 -35.54 -2.63
N TYR A 141 30.12 -36.79 -3.04
CA TYR A 141 30.70 -37.10 -4.36
C TYR A 141 29.92 -36.44 -5.51
N ASP A 142 28.62 -36.25 -5.30
CA ASP A 142 27.65 -35.60 -6.19
C ASP A 142 27.76 -34.05 -6.23
N LEU A 143 28.60 -33.43 -5.39
CA LEU A 143 28.93 -32.00 -5.44
C LEU A 143 30.16 -31.71 -6.29
N VAL A 144 30.91 -32.73 -6.71
CA VAL A 144 32.01 -32.57 -7.68
C VAL A 144 31.46 -32.55 -9.13
N ASP A 145 30.26 -33.11 -9.32
CA ASP A 145 29.51 -33.16 -10.59
C ASP A 145 28.41 -32.08 -10.61
N CYS A 146 28.79 -30.81 -10.47
CA CYS A 146 27.84 -29.71 -10.25
C CYS A 146 26.97 -29.33 -11.47
N ALA A 147 27.10 -30.02 -12.61
CA ALA A 147 26.34 -29.68 -13.81
C ALA A 147 24.81 -29.89 -13.66
N SER A 148 24.37 -30.54 -12.58
CA SER A 148 22.98 -30.97 -12.37
C SER A 148 22.34 -30.54 -11.04
N LYS A 149 23.07 -29.83 -10.15
CA LYS A 149 22.56 -29.41 -8.83
C LYS A 149 22.33 -27.90 -8.76
N LYS A 150 21.29 -27.49 -8.04
CA LYS A 150 21.02 -26.06 -7.78
C LYS A 150 22.12 -25.52 -6.86
N GLU A 151 22.67 -24.35 -7.19
CA GLU A 151 23.73 -23.69 -6.42
C GLU A 151 23.37 -23.52 -4.92
N GLU A 152 22.08 -23.42 -4.62
CA GLU A 152 21.52 -23.32 -3.26
C GLU A 152 21.85 -24.55 -2.41
N ASP A 153 21.66 -25.75 -2.95
CA ASP A 153 21.96 -27.00 -2.24
C ASP A 153 23.44 -27.08 -1.91
N ILE A 154 24.29 -26.56 -2.79
CA ILE A 154 25.75 -26.57 -2.62
C ILE A 154 26.16 -25.68 -1.44
N VAL A 155 25.65 -24.45 -1.40
CA VAL A 155 25.96 -23.50 -0.33
C VAL A 155 25.42 -23.97 1.01
N GLN A 156 24.19 -24.49 1.03
CA GLN A 156 23.58 -25.03 2.24
C GLN A 156 24.38 -26.20 2.81
N ASN A 157 24.78 -27.15 1.97
CA ASN A 157 25.62 -28.29 2.39
C ASN A 157 27.01 -27.84 2.89
N LEU A 158 27.59 -26.81 2.28
CA LEU A 158 28.86 -26.22 2.75
C LEU A 158 28.71 -25.58 4.12
N ALA A 159 27.65 -24.80 4.34
CA ALA A 159 27.38 -24.18 5.63
C ALA A 159 27.15 -25.21 6.73
N GLU A 160 26.33 -26.24 6.46
CA GLU A 160 26.06 -27.35 7.40
C GLU A 160 27.33 -28.14 7.73
N TYR A 161 28.19 -28.38 6.73
CA TYR A 161 29.47 -29.05 6.95
C TYR A 161 30.37 -28.24 7.87
N VAL A 162 30.57 -26.94 7.56
CA VAL A 162 31.41 -26.05 8.37
C VAL A 162 30.87 -25.94 9.79
N GLN A 163 29.55 -25.84 9.96
CA GLN A 163 28.90 -25.85 11.27
C GLN A 163 29.14 -27.16 12.02
N GLY A 164 29.13 -28.31 11.31
CA GLY A 164 29.37 -29.63 11.90
C GLY A 164 30.81 -29.87 12.35
N ILE A 165 31.80 -29.23 11.70
CA ILE A 165 33.22 -29.36 12.09
C ILE A 165 33.72 -28.21 12.97
N GLY A 166 33.03 -27.08 13.03
CA GLY A 166 33.48 -25.86 13.70
C GLY A 166 34.49 -25.05 12.89
N TRP A 167 34.34 -23.73 12.89
CA TRP A 167 35.19 -22.79 12.14
C TRP A 167 36.66 -22.84 12.56
N GLU A 168 36.96 -23.17 13.81
CA GLU A 168 38.31 -23.32 14.33
C GLU A 168 39.10 -24.45 13.63
N ASN A 169 38.39 -25.43 13.06
CA ASN A 169 38.98 -26.57 12.36
C ASN A 169 39.12 -26.35 10.85
N VAL A 170 38.52 -25.29 10.30
CA VAL A 170 38.75 -24.85 8.91
C VAL A 170 40.12 -24.13 8.84
N PRO A 171 40.98 -24.39 7.84
CA PRO A 171 42.25 -23.68 7.71
C PRO A 171 42.06 -22.17 7.57
N PHE A 172 42.84 -21.39 8.31
CA PHE A 172 42.71 -19.93 8.38
C PHE A 172 42.62 -19.24 7.00
N GLY A 173 43.45 -19.65 6.04
CA GLY A 173 43.48 -19.07 4.69
C GLY A 173 42.27 -19.38 3.80
N GLU A 174 41.40 -20.30 4.21
CA GLU A 174 40.21 -20.72 3.44
C GLU A 174 38.91 -20.20 4.06
N ARG A 175 38.95 -19.77 5.33
CA ARG A 175 37.79 -19.23 6.06
C ARG A 175 37.20 -18.00 5.37
N GLU A 176 38.08 -17.13 4.86
CA GLU A 176 37.67 -15.91 4.17
C GLU A 176 36.87 -16.20 2.89
N GLU A 177 37.42 -17.04 2.00
CA GLU A 177 36.79 -17.38 0.73
C GLU A 177 35.45 -18.12 0.95
N LEU A 178 35.42 -19.06 1.91
CA LEU A 178 34.19 -19.79 2.27
C LEU A 178 33.12 -18.86 2.86
N LEU A 179 33.51 -17.96 3.76
CA LEU A 179 32.57 -17.02 4.38
C LEU A 179 31.98 -16.05 3.35
N LEU A 180 32.81 -15.52 2.44
CA LEU A 180 32.32 -14.64 1.38
C LEU A 180 31.34 -15.37 0.45
N CYS A 181 31.60 -16.65 0.13
CA CYS A 181 30.69 -17.46 -0.68
C CYS A 181 29.35 -17.72 0.03
N ILE A 182 29.38 -18.26 1.25
CA ILE A 182 28.16 -18.61 2.00
C ILE A 182 27.38 -17.36 2.37
N GLY A 183 28.08 -16.36 2.93
CA GLY A 183 27.47 -15.12 3.39
C GLY A 183 26.83 -14.33 2.26
N TYR A 184 27.46 -14.25 1.08
CA TYR A 184 26.86 -13.58 -0.08
C TYR A 184 25.56 -14.26 -0.53
N HIS A 185 25.58 -15.59 -0.63
CA HIS A 185 24.43 -16.35 -1.08
C HIS A 185 23.26 -16.25 -0.10
N TYR A 186 23.51 -16.42 1.20
CA TYR A 186 22.48 -16.23 2.23
C TYR A 186 21.95 -14.80 2.25
N PHE A 187 22.82 -13.80 2.07
CA PHE A 187 22.40 -12.40 1.96
C PHE A 187 21.48 -12.19 0.76
N SER A 188 21.79 -12.79 -0.41
CA SER A 188 20.97 -12.69 -1.62
C SER A 188 19.57 -13.31 -1.45
N LYS A 189 19.42 -14.28 -0.56
CA LYS A 189 18.15 -14.94 -0.21
C LYS A 189 17.46 -14.32 1.00
N SER A 190 17.91 -13.15 1.45
CA SER A 190 17.36 -12.42 2.59
C SER A 190 17.49 -13.14 3.96
N PHE A 191 18.44 -14.06 4.10
CA PHE A 191 18.77 -14.73 5.36
C PHE A 191 19.76 -13.91 6.20
N TYR A 192 19.37 -12.67 6.54
CA TYR A 192 20.27 -11.68 7.15
C TYR A 192 20.82 -12.11 8.52
N VAL A 193 19.98 -12.78 9.32
CA VAL A 193 20.36 -13.29 10.65
C VAL A 193 21.42 -14.38 10.52
N ASP A 194 21.25 -15.29 9.56
CA ASP A 194 22.21 -16.36 9.33
C ASP A 194 23.56 -15.82 8.84
N VAL A 195 23.55 -14.81 7.97
CA VAL A 195 24.77 -14.09 7.55
C VAL A 195 25.45 -13.41 8.75
N SER A 196 24.67 -12.72 9.59
CA SER A 196 25.16 -12.03 10.79
C SER A 196 25.89 -13.01 11.73
N ASN A 197 25.21 -14.12 12.07
CA ASN A 197 25.76 -15.16 12.94
C ASN A 197 27.00 -15.82 12.35
N LEU A 198 26.96 -16.18 11.07
CA LEU A 198 28.06 -16.84 10.39
C LEU A 198 29.33 -15.97 10.40
N ILE A 199 29.18 -14.67 10.14
CA ILE A 199 30.33 -13.76 10.14
C ILE A 199 30.89 -13.57 11.55
N MET A 200 30.03 -13.43 12.57
CA MET A 200 30.48 -13.33 13.96
C MET A 200 31.31 -14.54 14.39
N GLU A 201 30.82 -15.77 14.12
CA GLU A 201 31.54 -17.01 14.45
C GLU A 201 32.93 -17.08 13.80
N VAL A 202 33.07 -16.61 12.56
CA VAL A 202 34.35 -16.61 11.86
C VAL A 202 35.29 -15.52 12.36
N MET A 203 34.76 -14.34 12.66
CA MET A 203 35.55 -13.21 13.16
C MET A 203 36.22 -13.53 14.52
N GLU A 204 35.56 -14.32 15.37
CA GLU A 204 36.17 -14.84 16.62
C GLU A 204 37.43 -15.69 16.38
N THR A 205 37.57 -16.25 15.17
CA THR A 205 38.73 -17.06 14.78
C THR A 205 39.90 -16.23 14.22
N GLY A 206 39.78 -14.89 14.20
CA GLY A 206 40.84 -13.94 13.83
C GLY A 206 40.86 -13.51 12.36
N VAL A 207 39.81 -13.79 11.58
CA VAL A 207 39.69 -13.31 10.19
C VAL A 207 39.32 -11.83 10.21
N ALA A 208 40.14 -11.00 9.56
CA ALA A 208 39.95 -9.55 9.49
C ALA A 208 40.03 -9.07 8.03
N ASN A 209 38.99 -9.35 7.24
CA ASN A 209 38.88 -8.87 5.87
C ASN A 209 37.83 -7.76 5.76
N PRO A 210 38.16 -6.58 5.20
CA PRO A 210 37.23 -5.46 5.10
C PRO A 210 35.94 -5.79 4.32
N LEU A 211 35.97 -6.71 3.36
CA LEU A 211 34.77 -7.14 2.61
C LEU A 211 33.81 -7.95 3.49
N ILE A 212 34.33 -8.78 4.38
CA ILE A 212 33.54 -9.54 5.35
C ILE A 212 32.86 -8.56 6.31
N TYR A 213 33.61 -7.57 6.83
CA TYR A 213 33.05 -6.51 7.66
C TYR A 213 31.98 -5.69 6.93
N MET A 214 32.15 -5.40 5.63
CA MET A 214 31.12 -4.71 4.83
C MET A 214 29.87 -5.56 4.57
N LEU A 215 30.04 -6.88 4.41
CA LEU A 215 28.92 -7.82 4.32
C LEU A 215 28.17 -7.90 5.65
N TYR A 216 28.90 -7.93 6.76
CA TYR A 216 28.34 -7.92 8.11
C TYR A 216 27.60 -6.62 8.40
N PHE A 217 28.20 -5.47 8.06
CA PHE A 217 27.56 -4.16 8.14
C PHE A 217 26.19 -4.16 7.45
N LYS A 218 26.10 -4.67 6.21
CA LYS A 218 24.84 -4.74 5.47
C LYS A 218 23.83 -5.70 6.10
N ALA A 219 24.27 -6.86 6.61
CA ALA A 219 23.40 -7.81 7.29
C ALA A 219 22.86 -7.26 8.61
N ALA A 220 23.73 -6.68 9.44
CA ALA A 220 23.38 -6.03 10.71
C ALA A 220 22.41 -4.85 10.51
N LEU A 221 22.61 -4.03 9.46
CA LEU A 221 21.64 -2.99 9.07
C LEU A 221 20.25 -3.58 8.79
N LYS A 222 20.17 -4.70 8.06
CA LYS A 222 18.90 -5.38 7.75
C LYS A 222 18.24 -5.97 9.01
N CYS A 223 19.03 -6.44 9.96
CA CYS A 223 18.58 -6.90 11.28
C CYS A 223 18.25 -5.76 12.26
N LYS A 224 18.52 -4.49 11.88
CA LYS A 224 18.41 -3.30 12.75
C LYS A 224 19.35 -3.33 13.97
N GLU A 225 20.48 -4.03 13.85
CA GLU A 225 21.56 -4.11 14.84
C GLU A 225 22.55 -2.97 14.58
N TYR A 226 22.15 -1.74 14.89
CA TYR A 226 22.87 -0.53 14.44
C TYR A 226 24.26 -0.35 15.04
N ASP A 227 24.47 -0.73 16.30
CA ASP A 227 25.78 -0.64 16.94
C ASP A 227 26.77 -1.63 16.31
N ALA A 228 26.35 -2.88 16.10
CA ALA A 228 27.14 -3.90 15.44
C ALA A 228 27.46 -3.52 13.98
N ALA A 229 26.48 -2.95 13.28
CA ALA A 229 26.69 -2.42 11.93
C ALA A 229 27.77 -1.32 11.92
N LEU A 230 27.70 -0.37 12.85
CA LEU A 230 28.68 0.70 12.95
C LEU A 230 30.09 0.19 13.25
N GLU A 231 30.22 -0.72 14.21
CA GLU A 231 31.51 -1.34 14.56
C GLU A 231 32.13 -2.04 13.34
N ALA A 232 31.32 -2.80 12.60
CA ALA A 232 31.74 -3.48 11.38
C ALA A 232 32.20 -2.50 10.30
N TYR A 233 31.42 -1.43 10.07
CA TYR A 233 31.77 -0.39 9.11
C TYR A 233 33.10 0.28 9.45
N ASN A 234 33.29 0.69 10.71
CA ASN A 234 34.51 1.34 11.15
C ASN A 234 35.73 0.40 11.01
N ALA A 235 35.59 -0.88 11.38
CA ALA A 235 36.65 -1.87 11.19
C ALA A 235 37.03 -2.07 9.71
N ALA A 236 36.04 -2.05 8.79
CA ALA A 236 36.29 -2.12 7.35
C ALA A 236 37.03 -0.88 6.83
N VAL A 237 36.58 0.31 7.24
CA VAL A 237 37.13 1.60 6.78
C VAL A 237 38.53 1.85 7.33
N ASP A 238 38.79 1.51 8.59
CA ASP A 238 40.11 1.62 9.22
C ASP A 238 41.14 0.73 8.51
N SER A 239 40.71 -0.48 8.11
CA SER A 239 41.54 -1.42 7.37
C SER A 239 41.75 -1.00 5.92
N SER A 240 40.72 -0.43 5.27
CA SER A 240 40.76 0.00 3.89
C SER A 240 39.81 1.18 3.64
N PRO A 241 40.32 2.43 3.66
CA PRO A 241 39.50 3.65 3.54
C PRO A 241 38.65 3.75 2.27
N SER A 242 38.94 2.97 1.23
CA SER A 242 38.15 2.90 0.00
C SER A 242 36.73 2.37 0.19
N PHE A 243 36.44 1.68 1.30
CA PHE A 243 35.09 1.19 1.63
C PHE A 243 34.20 2.26 2.29
N ALA A 244 34.76 3.43 2.61
CA ALA A 244 34.00 4.47 3.25
C ALA A 244 32.90 5.01 2.31
N ILE A 245 31.70 5.19 2.86
CA ILE A 245 30.53 5.75 2.15
C ILE A 245 30.77 7.20 1.75
N LEU A 246 31.61 7.90 2.51
CA LEU A 246 32.06 9.26 2.28
C LEU A 246 33.59 9.32 2.32
N PRO A 247 34.21 10.39 1.77
CA PRO A 247 35.65 10.60 1.91
C PRO A 247 36.06 10.55 3.39
N ALA A 248 36.73 9.46 3.77
CA ALA A 248 37.08 9.15 5.16
C ALA A 248 38.09 10.14 5.75
N ASP A 249 38.74 10.97 4.93
CA ASP A 249 39.61 12.06 5.35
C ASP A 249 38.82 13.26 5.91
N ARG A 250 37.60 13.47 5.41
CA ARG A 250 36.73 14.59 5.82
C ARG A 250 35.60 14.18 6.74
N TYR A 251 34.98 13.02 6.53
CA TYR A 251 33.77 12.63 7.25
C TYR A 251 34.00 11.38 8.09
N GLU A 252 33.36 11.36 9.25
CA GLU A 252 33.30 10.22 10.17
C GLU A 252 31.83 9.85 10.41
N VAL A 253 31.52 8.56 10.46
CA VAL A 253 30.17 8.07 10.76
C VAL A 253 30.17 7.60 12.20
N ASN A 254 29.26 8.15 13.01
CA ASN A 254 29.23 7.94 14.45
C ASN A 254 28.02 7.11 14.91
N SER A 255 26.93 7.10 14.14
CA SER A 255 25.78 6.25 14.42
C SER A 255 24.90 6.05 13.20
N VAL A 256 24.17 4.93 13.18
CA VAL A 256 23.08 4.68 12.23
C VAL A 256 21.76 5.06 12.90
N LEU A 257 20.98 5.93 12.27
CA LEU A 257 19.70 6.40 12.80
C LEU A 257 18.52 5.63 12.24
N SER A 258 18.52 5.42 10.92
CA SER A 258 17.44 4.69 10.25
C SER A 258 17.89 4.07 8.94
N THR A 259 17.22 2.99 8.54
CA THR A 259 17.39 2.36 7.23
C THR A 259 16.05 1.90 6.70
N ASN A 260 15.81 2.12 5.42
CA ASN A 260 14.67 1.59 4.69
C ASN A 260 15.08 1.19 3.25
N ILE A 261 14.09 0.82 2.42
CA ILE A 261 14.34 0.36 1.04
C ILE A 261 14.88 1.48 0.12
N PHE A 262 14.65 2.74 0.49
CA PHE A 262 14.96 3.94 -0.29
C PHE A 262 16.24 4.63 0.19
N GLU A 263 16.46 4.66 1.50
CA GLU A 263 17.54 5.43 2.09
C GLU A 263 18.08 4.84 3.39
N GLU A 264 19.30 5.27 3.72
CA GLU A 264 19.97 5.06 5.00
C GLU A 264 20.37 6.41 5.58
N ILE A 265 20.14 6.63 6.87
CA ILE A 265 20.43 7.89 7.56
C ILE A 265 21.39 7.62 8.70
N TYR A 266 22.47 8.39 8.75
CA TYR A 266 23.54 8.32 9.73
C TYR A 266 23.75 9.67 10.42
N CYS A 267 24.24 9.64 11.65
CA CYS A 267 24.89 10.78 12.29
C CYS A 267 26.40 10.64 12.12
N GLY A 268 27.08 11.77 11.92
CA GLY A 268 28.52 11.79 11.71
C GLY A 268 29.17 13.11 12.14
N LEU A 269 30.45 13.26 11.82
CA LEU A 269 31.26 14.45 12.06
C LEU A 269 31.92 14.91 10.76
N ASP A 270 31.80 16.19 10.41
CA ASP A 270 32.71 16.80 9.42
C ASP A 270 33.99 17.22 10.14
N LYS A 271 35.05 16.45 9.95
CA LYS A 271 36.36 16.62 10.61
C LYS A 271 37.08 17.89 10.18
N SER A 272 36.74 18.46 9.02
CA SER A 272 37.40 19.67 8.52
C SER A 272 37.05 20.91 9.32
N ILE A 273 35.84 20.94 9.89
CA ILE A 273 35.28 22.06 10.65
C ILE A 273 34.80 21.66 12.05
N ASN A 274 34.90 20.38 12.39
CA ASN A 274 34.56 19.77 13.67
C ASN A 274 33.10 20.03 14.11
N ILE A 275 32.15 19.78 13.21
CA ILE A 275 30.71 19.91 13.49
C ILE A 275 29.99 18.57 13.25
N PRO A 276 28.96 18.24 14.06
CA PRO A 276 28.11 17.10 13.79
C PRO A 276 27.27 17.34 12.52
N ILE A 277 26.99 16.25 11.80
CA ILE A 277 26.24 16.26 10.53
C ILE A 277 25.27 15.08 10.45
N PHE A 278 24.23 15.21 9.64
CA PHE A 278 23.47 14.06 9.16
C PHE A 278 23.95 13.66 7.76
N ILE A 279 24.01 12.36 7.51
CA ILE A 279 24.38 11.78 6.23
C ILE A 279 23.21 10.92 5.77
N LYS A 280 22.63 11.25 4.62
CA LYS A 280 21.55 10.50 4.00
C LYS A 280 22.07 9.86 2.71
N VAL A 281 22.03 8.54 2.65
CA VAL A 281 22.43 7.75 1.48
C VAL A 281 21.16 7.32 0.76
N LEU A 282 20.92 7.90 -0.42
CA LEU A 282 19.81 7.58 -1.30
C LEU A 282 20.19 6.42 -2.22
N LYS A 283 19.34 5.40 -2.29
CA LYS A 283 19.54 4.19 -3.10
C LYS A 283 18.94 4.43 -4.48
N ASN A 284 19.77 4.38 -5.52
CA ASN A 284 19.35 4.53 -6.94
C ASN A 284 18.43 5.73 -7.26
N PRO A 285 18.70 6.96 -6.76
CA PRO A 285 17.89 8.11 -7.12
C PRO A 285 18.10 8.46 -8.60
N PRO A 286 17.03 8.81 -9.34
CA PRO A 286 17.13 9.38 -10.68
C PRO A 286 17.99 10.65 -10.68
N SER A 287 18.74 10.86 -11.76
CA SER A 287 19.71 11.96 -11.85
C SER A 287 19.06 13.34 -11.64
N GLN A 288 17.83 13.52 -12.14
CA GLN A 288 17.08 14.77 -11.96
C GLN A 288 16.80 15.08 -10.49
N ALA A 289 16.48 14.07 -9.67
CA ALA A 289 16.22 14.27 -8.27
C ALA A 289 17.49 14.70 -7.51
N VAL A 290 18.66 14.16 -7.88
CA VAL A 290 19.94 14.58 -7.29
C VAL A 290 20.27 16.03 -7.64
N GLU A 291 19.96 16.46 -8.87
CA GLU A 291 20.08 17.86 -9.27
C GLU A 291 19.13 18.77 -8.48
N ASN A 292 17.87 18.36 -8.31
CA ASN A 292 16.89 19.12 -7.52
C ASN A 292 17.33 19.29 -6.06
N ILE A 293 17.93 18.25 -5.45
CA ILE A 293 18.47 18.31 -4.09
C ILE A 293 19.70 19.23 -4.01
N LYS A 294 20.56 19.24 -5.03
CA LYS A 294 21.67 20.20 -5.10
C LYS A 294 21.17 21.63 -5.18
N GLU A 295 20.15 21.87 -5.99
CA GLU A 295 19.52 23.18 -6.13
C GLU A 295 18.86 23.64 -4.83
N SER A 296 18.22 22.72 -4.08
CA SER A 296 17.61 23.04 -2.78
C SER A 296 18.63 23.47 -1.72
N GLY A 297 19.91 23.10 -1.84
CA GLY A 297 20.99 23.60 -0.99
C GLY A 297 21.24 25.11 -1.07
N LYS A 298 20.65 25.80 -2.06
CA LYS A 298 20.64 27.27 -2.16
C LYS A 298 19.64 27.92 -1.21
N LEU A 299 18.66 27.18 -0.70
CA LEU A 299 17.68 27.69 0.26
C LEU A 299 18.38 27.99 1.58
N LYS A 300 18.28 29.24 2.04
CA LYS A 300 18.87 29.70 3.31
C LYS A 300 17.76 30.24 4.20
N HIS A 301 17.30 29.41 5.13
CA HIS A 301 16.24 29.77 6.06
C HIS A 301 16.43 29.04 7.40
N SER A 302 16.20 29.72 8.52
CA SER A 302 16.43 29.16 9.86
C SER A 302 15.59 27.93 10.19
N LYS A 303 14.51 27.70 9.43
CA LYS A 303 13.58 26.58 9.58
C LYS A 303 13.67 25.54 8.44
N ILE A 304 14.71 25.61 7.60
CA ILE A 304 15.02 24.60 6.59
C ILE A 304 16.36 23.95 6.99
N LEU A 305 16.44 22.63 6.93
CA LEU A 305 17.66 21.89 7.22
C LEU A 305 18.68 22.13 6.09
N GLU A 306 19.82 22.71 6.42
CA GLU A 306 20.82 23.11 5.45
C GLU A 306 21.53 21.91 4.82
N VAL A 307 21.50 21.82 3.48
CA VAL A 307 22.29 20.87 2.70
C VAL A 307 23.72 21.40 2.54
N LEU A 308 24.70 20.66 3.04
CA LEU A 308 26.12 21.04 3.07
C LEU A 308 26.92 20.42 1.91
N ASP A 309 26.59 19.20 1.50
CA ASP A 309 27.27 18.49 0.40
C ASP A 309 26.29 17.49 -0.25
N VAL A 310 26.44 17.29 -1.57
CA VAL A 310 25.68 16.28 -2.31
C VAL A 310 26.61 15.59 -3.30
N LYS A 311 26.82 14.29 -3.12
CA LYS A 311 27.73 13.48 -3.95
C LYS A 311 26.97 12.37 -4.66
N GLN A 312 27.15 12.28 -5.97
CA GLN A 312 26.73 11.10 -6.71
C GLN A 312 27.71 9.97 -6.43
N VAL A 313 27.21 8.78 -6.12
CA VAL A 313 27.99 7.56 -5.96
C VAL A 313 27.49 6.50 -6.94
N ALA A 314 28.26 5.42 -7.13
CA ALA A 314 28.01 4.43 -8.18
C ALA A 314 26.58 3.84 -8.19
N LYS A 315 25.91 3.77 -7.04
CA LYS A 315 24.52 3.26 -6.89
C LYS A 315 23.60 4.15 -6.05
N GLY A 316 23.84 5.45 -6.07
CA GLY A 316 23.15 6.32 -5.14
C GLY A 316 23.53 7.78 -5.21
N ALA A 317 23.00 8.54 -4.26
CA ALA A 317 23.52 9.85 -3.91
C ALA A 317 23.65 9.96 -2.41
N VAL A 318 24.73 10.60 -1.94
CA VAL A 318 24.92 10.93 -0.54
C VAL A 318 24.62 12.41 -0.36
N VAL A 319 23.72 12.73 0.56
CA VAL A 319 23.31 14.07 0.93
C VAL A 319 23.78 14.31 2.36
N VAL A 320 24.64 15.29 2.56
CA VAL A 320 25.14 15.70 3.88
C VAL A 320 24.43 16.97 4.27
N THR A 321 23.83 17.00 5.47
CA THR A 321 23.17 18.18 6.01
C THR A 321 23.77 18.57 7.36
N GLU A 322 23.45 19.78 7.82
CA GLU A 322 23.67 20.13 9.22
C GLU A 322 22.99 19.12 10.16
N TYR A 323 23.56 18.97 11.37
CA TYR A 323 22.92 18.23 12.44
C TYR A 323 21.88 19.09 13.17
N PHE A 324 20.75 18.48 13.50
CA PHE A 324 19.68 19.09 14.28
C PHE A 324 19.13 18.05 15.25
N GLU A 325 19.44 18.22 16.53
CA GLU A 325 19.00 17.32 17.61
C GLU A 325 17.47 17.38 17.74
N SER A 326 16.78 16.37 17.21
CA SER A 326 15.34 16.43 17.00
C SER A 326 14.75 15.04 16.76
N VAL A 327 13.43 14.94 16.86
CA VAL A 327 12.64 13.79 16.41
C VAL A 327 11.73 14.21 15.25
N PRO A 328 11.31 13.30 14.36
CA PRO A 328 10.25 13.61 13.41
C PRO A 328 8.98 14.06 14.14
N LEU A 329 8.35 15.15 13.69
CA LEU A 329 7.17 15.74 14.33
C LEU A 329 6.03 14.73 14.46
N MET A 330 5.91 13.82 13.50
CA MET A 330 4.97 12.71 13.58
C MET A 330 5.16 11.82 14.81
N GLN A 331 6.41 11.47 15.13
CA GLN A 331 6.73 10.66 16.30
C GLN A 331 6.33 11.40 17.57
N TYR A 332 6.65 12.69 17.65
CA TYR A 332 6.26 13.52 18.80
C TYR A 332 4.74 13.53 19.02
N ILE A 333 3.94 13.74 17.96
CA ILE A 333 2.47 13.73 18.05
C ILE A 333 1.94 12.34 18.40
N ALA A 334 2.55 11.27 17.89
CA ALA A 334 2.16 9.91 18.24
C ALA A 334 2.39 9.59 19.72
N GLU A 335 3.48 10.09 20.30
CA GLU A 335 3.85 9.86 21.71
C GLU A 335 3.12 10.80 22.69
N ASN A 336 2.88 12.05 22.30
CA ASN A 336 2.39 13.12 23.19
C ASN A 336 0.95 13.57 22.89
N GLY A 337 0.38 13.13 21.77
CA GLY A 337 -0.92 13.57 21.29
C GLY A 337 -0.87 14.86 20.44
N PRO A 338 -2.03 15.32 19.96
CA PRO A 338 -2.14 16.54 19.16
C PRO A 338 -1.74 17.80 19.94
N LEU A 339 -1.29 18.83 19.22
CA LEU A 339 -0.93 20.12 19.81
C LEU A 339 -2.17 20.89 20.26
N ASP A 340 -2.04 21.66 21.35
CA ASP A 340 -2.98 22.73 21.66
C ASP A 340 -2.87 23.88 20.64
N LEU A 341 -3.83 24.81 20.66
CA LEU A 341 -3.92 25.86 19.65
C LEU A 341 -2.75 26.84 19.68
N ASP A 342 -2.24 27.17 20.86
CA ASP A 342 -1.13 28.13 21.00
C ASP A 342 0.14 27.52 20.41
N ARG A 343 0.45 26.28 20.81
CA ARG A 343 1.61 25.57 20.30
C ARG A 343 1.47 25.23 18.82
N TRP A 344 0.27 24.85 18.40
CA TRP A 344 -0.04 24.63 17.00
C TRP A 344 0.24 25.87 16.15
N GLN A 345 -0.19 27.05 16.59
CA GLN A 345 0.01 28.30 15.86
C GLN A 345 1.50 28.58 15.66
N GLU A 346 2.31 28.44 16.72
CA GLU A 346 3.75 28.64 16.64
C GLU A 346 4.42 27.71 15.63
N ILE A 347 4.03 26.44 15.62
CA ILE A 347 4.61 25.42 14.73
C ILE A 347 4.10 25.60 13.29
N ALA A 348 2.80 25.87 13.11
CA ALA A 348 2.20 26.16 11.82
C ALA A 348 2.89 27.34 11.12
N MET A 349 3.17 28.43 11.84
CA MET A 349 3.84 29.60 11.27
C MET A 349 5.29 29.30 10.85
N GLN A 350 6.01 28.47 11.61
CA GLN A 350 7.36 28.05 11.23
C GLN A 350 7.36 27.18 9.98
N ILE A 351 6.42 26.22 9.88
CA ILE A 351 6.26 25.35 8.70
C ILE A 351 5.91 26.19 7.47
N LEU A 352 4.89 27.03 7.58
CA LEU A 352 4.42 27.88 6.47
C LEU A 352 5.52 28.84 6.01
N GLY A 353 6.26 29.48 6.92
CA GLY A 353 7.37 30.36 6.56
C GLY A 353 8.50 29.63 5.83
N ALA A 354 8.84 28.41 6.25
CA ALA A 354 9.85 27.59 5.57
C ALA A 354 9.42 27.23 4.13
N VAL A 355 8.17 26.78 3.95
CA VAL A 355 7.68 26.38 2.63
C VAL A 355 7.43 27.60 1.73
N ALA A 356 6.95 28.71 2.28
CA ALA A 356 6.81 29.98 1.55
C ALA A 356 8.17 30.46 1.01
N HIS A 357 9.22 30.38 1.82
CA HIS A 357 10.58 30.70 1.35
C HIS A 357 11.02 29.82 0.17
N ALA A 358 10.74 28.51 0.19
CA ALA A 358 11.04 27.65 -0.94
C ALA A 358 10.22 28.00 -2.20
N HIS A 359 8.94 28.34 -2.01
CA HIS A 359 8.04 28.74 -3.08
C HIS A 359 8.47 30.05 -3.75
N ASP A 360 9.04 31.01 -3.00
CA ASP A 360 9.60 32.25 -3.55
C ASP A 360 10.79 32.01 -4.48
N PHE A 361 11.51 30.90 -4.27
CA PHE A 361 12.57 30.40 -5.17
C PHE A 361 12.01 29.57 -6.33
N GLY A 362 10.68 29.43 -6.43
CA GLY A 362 10.02 28.60 -7.45
C GLY A 362 10.15 27.10 -7.21
N LEU A 363 10.55 26.68 -6.00
CA LEU A 363 10.76 25.28 -5.67
C LEU A 363 9.57 24.73 -4.88
N ALA A 364 8.88 23.75 -5.46
CA ALA A 364 7.97 22.89 -4.72
C ALA A 364 8.79 21.84 -3.93
N HIS A 365 8.39 21.56 -2.71
CA HIS A 365 8.96 20.54 -1.86
C HIS A 365 8.62 19.13 -2.36
N GLY A 366 7.36 18.84 -2.71
CA GLY A 366 6.95 17.59 -3.37
C GLY A 366 7.05 16.32 -2.53
N TYR A 367 7.33 16.44 -1.23
CA TYR A 367 7.42 15.34 -0.25
C TYR A 367 6.90 15.78 1.13
N LEU A 368 6.06 16.82 1.19
CA LEU A 368 5.58 17.37 2.46
C LEU A 368 4.73 16.36 3.23
N SER A 369 5.22 15.97 4.40
CA SER A 369 4.49 15.15 5.37
C SER A 369 5.05 15.39 6.79
N PRO A 370 4.36 14.99 7.86
CA PRO A 370 4.89 15.09 9.22
C PRO A 370 6.23 14.35 9.45
N HIS A 371 6.63 13.43 8.57
CA HIS A 371 7.95 12.78 8.61
C HIS A 371 9.08 13.70 8.14
N SER A 372 8.78 14.64 7.25
CA SER A 372 9.76 15.60 6.70
C SER A 372 10.05 16.77 7.65
N ILE A 373 9.33 16.86 8.77
CA ILE A 373 9.43 17.96 9.73
C ILE A 373 10.15 17.45 10.97
N LEU A 374 11.33 17.99 11.22
CA LEU A 374 12.13 17.69 12.41
C LEU A 374 11.76 18.65 13.53
N TYR A 375 11.60 18.15 14.76
CA TYR A 375 11.11 18.90 15.92
C TYR A 375 11.98 18.64 17.15
N ASP A 376 12.44 19.70 17.81
CA ASP A 376 13.31 19.64 19.00
C ASP A 376 12.56 19.86 20.33
N GLY A 377 11.24 20.04 20.29
CA GLY A 377 10.43 20.43 21.44
C GLY A 377 10.03 21.91 21.46
N GLU A 378 10.76 22.78 20.75
CA GLU A 378 10.52 24.23 20.67
C GLU A 378 10.39 24.74 19.23
N ASN A 379 11.23 24.26 18.33
CA ASN A 379 11.40 24.71 16.96
C ASN A 379 11.31 23.55 15.96
N ILE A 380 11.09 23.89 14.69
CA ILE A 380 11.15 22.94 13.58
C ILE A 380 12.28 23.25 12.60
N LYS A 381 12.75 22.20 11.93
CA LYS A 381 13.45 22.29 10.64
C LYS A 381 12.82 21.35 9.62
N MET A 382 12.49 21.90 8.46
CA MET A 382 11.99 21.17 7.31
C MET A 382 13.15 20.49 6.58
N SER A 383 13.01 19.20 6.29
CA SER A 383 14.01 18.37 5.60
C SER A 383 13.48 17.88 4.26
N ASN A 384 14.35 17.30 3.42
CA ASN A 384 13.98 16.63 2.16
C ASN A 384 13.43 17.56 1.05
N PHE A 385 13.89 18.81 0.96
CA PHE A 385 13.60 19.64 -0.22
C PHE A 385 14.29 19.09 -1.47
N GLY A 386 13.53 18.99 -2.57
CA GLY A 386 14.00 18.42 -3.84
C GLY A 386 13.81 16.91 -3.97
N PHE A 387 13.29 16.23 -2.93
CA PHE A 387 13.05 14.78 -2.89
C PHE A 387 11.67 14.39 -3.46
N CYS A 388 11.29 14.97 -4.60
CA CYS A 388 9.93 14.81 -5.14
C CYS A 388 9.54 13.34 -5.30
N VAL A 389 8.38 12.97 -4.75
CA VAL A 389 7.86 11.58 -4.71
C VAL A 389 7.87 10.91 -6.09
N GLY A 390 7.43 11.63 -7.13
CA GLY A 390 7.35 11.11 -8.49
C GLY A 390 8.71 10.96 -9.20
N ASP A 391 9.70 11.76 -8.81
CA ASP A 391 11.01 11.81 -9.49
C ASP A 391 12.03 10.87 -8.87
N LEU A 392 11.90 10.50 -7.59
CA LEU A 392 12.94 9.75 -6.90
C LEU A 392 12.84 8.24 -7.07
N TRP A 393 11.66 7.68 -7.38
CA TRP A 393 11.41 6.27 -7.10
C TRP A 393 10.82 5.45 -8.25
N GLY A 394 10.44 6.06 -9.38
CA GLY A 394 10.11 5.38 -10.66
C GLY A 394 8.93 4.39 -10.65
N GLU A 395 8.49 3.98 -9.47
CA GLU A 395 7.45 3.00 -9.18
C GLU A 395 6.50 3.70 -8.22
N GLY A 396 5.24 3.87 -8.63
CA GLY A 396 4.26 4.73 -7.94
C GLY A 396 4.09 4.46 -6.44
N ILE A 397 3.25 5.27 -5.79
CA ILE A 397 3.05 5.39 -4.33
C ILE A 397 2.81 4.10 -3.52
N ASN A 398 2.64 2.96 -4.18
CA ASN A 398 2.43 1.63 -3.62
C ASN A 398 3.52 1.16 -2.63
N GLN A 399 4.68 1.84 -2.55
CA GLN A 399 5.76 1.50 -1.63
C GLN A 399 5.88 2.44 -0.40
N TYR A 400 5.10 3.53 -0.32
CA TYR A 400 5.04 4.34 0.90
C TYR A 400 4.09 3.73 1.92
N SER A 401 4.32 4.02 3.20
CA SER A 401 3.31 3.70 4.19
C SER A 401 2.01 4.42 3.82
N PHE A 402 0.88 3.72 3.93
CA PHE A 402 -0.46 4.26 3.64
C PHE A 402 -0.68 5.63 4.31
N GLU A 403 -0.09 5.82 5.49
CA GLU A 403 -0.12 7.05 6.27
C GLU A 403 0.59 8.22 5.58
N GLN A 404 1.75 8.01 4.96
CA GLN A 404 2.48 9.03 4.21
C GLN A 404 1.71 9.48 2.95
N ALA A 405 1.10 8.52 2.24
CA ALA A 405 0.35 8.81 1.03
C ALA A 405 -0.84 9.75 1.27
N THR A 406 -1.41 9.77 2.48
CA THR A 406 -2.56 10.64 2.82
C THR A 406 -2.25 12.13 2.72
N TYR A 407 -0.98 12.52 2.86
CA TYR A 407 -0.55 13.92 2.81
C TYR A 407 -0.30 14.41 1.38
N PHE A 408 -0.13 13.52 0.41
CA PHE A 408 0.22 13.90 -0.95
C PHE A 408 -1.00 14.37 -1.75
N ALA A 409 -0.82 15.47 -2.48
CA ALA A 409 -1.82 16.02 -3.36
C ALA A 409 -2.25 15.00 -4.44
N PRO A 410 -3.51 15.00 -4.88
CA PRO A 410 -3.99 14.10 -5.92
C PRO A 410 -3.12 14.01 -7.18
N GLU A 411 -2.65 15.15 -7.68
CA GLU A 411 -1.79 15.21 -8.87
C GLU A 411 -0.44 14.55 -8.61
N VAL A 412 0.16 14.76 -7.43
CA VAL A 412 1.37 14.05 -7.01
C VAL A 412 1.09 12.55 -6.91
N ARG A 413 -0.12 12.18 -6.44
CA ARG A 413 -0.52 10.77 -6.35
C ARG A 413 -0.68 10.07 -7.70
N LYS A 414 -1.06 10.83 -8.72
CA LYS A 414 -1.18 10.38 -10.11
C LYS A 414 0.12 10.48 -10.89
N SER A 415 1.24 10.87 -10.26
CA SER A 415 2.51 11.14 -10.93
C SER A 415 2.38 12.22 -12.02
N GLU A 416 1.48 13.18 -11.83
CA GLU A 416 1.35 14.38 -12.65
C GLU A 416 2.39 15.44 -12.24
N ALA A 417 2.55 16.49 -13.05
CA ALA A 417 3.57 17.52 -12.82
C ALA A 417 3.39 18.22 -11.46
N LEU A 418 4.46 18.31 -10.69
CA LEU A 418 4.47 18.96 -9.38
C LEU A 418 4.27 20.47 -9.52
N ALA A 419 3.37 21.03 -8.72
CA ALA A 419 3.12 22.47 -8.63
C ALA A 419 3.27 22.97 -7.18
N LEU A 420 3.47 24.28 -7.00
CA LEU A 420 3.45 24.89 -5.66
C LEU A 420 2.12 24.66 -4.93
N SER A 421 1.02 24.57 -5.69
CA SER A 421 -0.31 24.23 -5.19
C SER A 421 -0.44 22.78 -4.70
N SER A 422 0.50 21.90 -5.06
CA SER A 422 0.58 20.53 -4.54
C SER A 422 1.05 20.54 -3.08
N ASP A 423 2.05 21.36 -2.76
CA ASP A 423 2.51 21.56 -1.38
C ASP A 423 1.42 22.21 -0.52
N VAL A 424 0.61 23.11 -1.10
CA VAL A 424 -0.54 23.71 -0.41
C VAL A 424 -1.53 22.66 0.09
N TYR A 425 -1.81 21.61 -0.70
CA TYR A 425 -2.66 20.51 -0.25
C TYR A 425 -2.03 19.78 0.93
N SER A 426 -0.74 19.43 0.83
CA SER A 426 -0.01 18.74 1.90
C SER A 426 0.04 19.57 3.18
N LEU A 427 0.25 20.88 3.08
CA LEU A 427 0.19 21.82 4.20
C LEU A 427 -1.19 21.81 4.86
N GLY A 428 -2.29 21.82 4.09
CA GLY A 428 -3.64 21.73 4.66
C GLY A 428 -3.84 20.45 5.48
N LYS A 429 -3.34 19.31 4.98
CA LYS A 429 -3.40 18.01 5.68
C LYS A 429 -2.53 18.00 6.93
N ILE A 430 -1.32 18.57 6.87
CA ILE A 430 -0.40 18.69 8.02
C ILE A 430 -1.02 19.59 9.10
N LEU A 431 -1.52 20.77 8.74
CA LEU A 431 -2.13 21.71 9.68
C LEU A 431 -3.32 21.10 10.43
N SER A 432 -4.16 20.31 9.74
CA SER A 432 -5.20 19.52 10.37
C SER A 432 -4.61 18.46 11.31
N TYR A 433 -3.66 17.67 10.84
CA TYR A 433 -3.07 16.57 11.59
C TYR A 433 -2.48 17.04 12.92
N LEU A 434 -1.83 18.21 12.95
CA LEU A 434 -1.23 18.74 14.17
C LEU A 434 -2.27 19.03 15.28
N LEU A 435 -3.54 19.33 14.94
CA LEU A 435 -4.63 19.57 15.89
C LEU A 435 -5.45 18.33 16.23
N THR A 436 -5.44 17.32 15.37
CA THR A 436 -6.35 16.17 15.49
C THR A 436 -5.64 14.85 15.77
N GLY A 437 -4.34 14.77 15.45
CA GLY A 437 -3.60 13.51 15.37
C GLY A 437 -4.06 12.61 14.23
N ASN A 438 -4.94 13.09 13.35
CA ASN A 438 -5.54 12.30 12.28
C ASN A 438 -5.77 13.16 11.02
N ALA A 439 -4.90 12.99 10.03
CA ALA A 439 -4.98 13.72 8.76
C ALA A 439 -6.25 13.42 7.95
N ASN A 440 -6.93 12.29 8.20
CA ASN A 440 -8.14 11.89 7.47
C ASN A 440 -9.43 12.54 8.01
N ASP A 441 -9.33 13.32 9.09
CA ASP A 441 -10.45 14.09 9.62
C ASP A 441 -10.13 15.60 9.62
N PRO A 442 -9.96 16.23 8.44
CA PRO A 442 -9.61 17.64 8.32
C PRO A 442 -10.70 18.62 8.74
N PHE A 443 -11.88 18.10 9.06
CA PHE A 443 -13.03 18.87 9.51
C PHE A 443 -13.48 18.47 10.91
N ASN A 444 -12.55 17.97 11.73
CA ASN A 444 -12.82 17.63 13.13
C ASN A 444 -13.32 18.87 13.90
N ASP A 445 -14.28 18.66 14.80
CA ASP A 445 -14.85 19.72 15.64
C ASP A 445 -13.85 20.36 16.62
N SER A 446 -12.67 19.76 16.84
CA SER A 446 -11.56 20.35 17.59
C SER A 446 -10.87 21.50 16.85
N ILE A 447 -11.02 21.60 15.52
CA ILE A 447 -10.39 22.65 14.71
C ILE A 447 -11.30 23.91 14.71
N PRO A 448 -10.81 25.08 15.15
CA PRO A 448 -11.59 26.31 15.11
C PRO A 448 -12.08 26.64 13.70
N ASP A 449 -13.31 27.13 13.56
CA ASP A 449 -13.96 27.33 12.25
C ASP A 449 -13.15 28.22 11.29
N HIS A 450 -12.51 29.26 11.82
CA HIS A 450 -11.65 30.16 11.03
C HIS A 450 -10.43 29.42 10.47
N VAL A 451 -9.77 28.55 11.26
CA VAL A 451 -8.68 27.68 10.78
C VAL A 451 -9.21 26.62 9.81
N ARG A 452 -10.38 26.03 10.11
CA ARG A 452 -11.01 25.00 9.27
C ARG A 452 -11.31 25.52 7.87
N SER A 453 -11.69 26.80 7.73
CA SER A 453 -11.91 27.44 6.42
C SER A 453 -10.64 27.51 5.56
N VAL A 454 -9.49 27.82 6.20
CA VAL A 454 -8.18 27.86 5.53
C VAL A 454 -7.80 26.45 5.08
N ILE A 455 -7.91 25.45 5.98
CA ILE A 455 -7.64 24.05 5.67
C ILE A 455 -8.52 23.56 4.51
N ALA A 456 -9.82 23.84 4.56
CA ALA A 456 -10.80 23.43 3.54
C ALA A 456 -10.42 23.90 2.14
N LYS A 457 -9.94 25.15 2.02
CA LYS A 457 -9.49 25.71 0.74
C LYS A 457 -8.16 25.09 0.31
N SER A 458 -7.23 24.84 1.23
CA SER A 458 -5.94 24.22 0.92
C SER A 458 -6.07 22.80 0.39
N ILE A 459 -7.02 21.99 0.90
CA ILE A 459 -7.17 20.57 0.53
C ILE A 459 -8.16 20.31 -0.61
N LYS A 460 -8.50 21.34 -1.40
CA LYS A 460 -9.38 21.19 -2.57
C LYS A 460 -8.79 20.20 -3.58
N TYR A 461 -9.66 19.45 -4.26
CA TYR A 461 -9.20 18.47 -5.24
C TYR A 461 -8.53 19.13 -6.45
N ASP A 462 -9.24 20.09 -7.06
CA ASP A 462 -8.70 20.92 -8.13
C ASP A 462 -7.64 21.86 -7.56
N HIS A 463 -6.41 21.76 -8.07
CA HIS A 463 -5.29 22.58 -7.64
C HIS A 463 -5.50 24.07 -7.95
N ASN A 464 -6.38 24.43 -8.90
CA ASN A 464 -6.75 25.81 -9.21
C ASN A 464 -7.72 26.43 -8.19
N GLU A 465 -8.41 25.61 -7.39
CA GLU A 465 -9.27 26.09 -6.29
C GLU A 465 -8.51 26.30 -4.98
N ARG A 466 -7.24 25.88 -4.91
CA ARG A 466 -6.38 26.02 -3.74
C ARG A 466 -5.79 27.42 -3.66
N TYR A 467 -5.12 27.72 -2.55
CA TYR A 467 -4.17 28.83 -2.53
C TYR A 467 -3.04 28.59 -3.53
N ALA A 468 -2.49 29.65 -4.10
CA ALA A 468 -1.44 29.51 -5.12
C ALA A 468 -0.12 29.00 -4.53
N ASN A 469 0.17 29.33 -3.28
CA ASN A 469 1.40 29.00 -2.58
C ASN A 469 1.21 29.07 -1.04
N ALA A 470 2.26 28.70 -0.29
CA ALA A 470 2.24 28.70 1.17
C ALA A 470 2.14 30.11 1.79
N GLU A 471 2.65 31.15 1.13
CA GLU A 471 2.57 32.54 1.58
C GLU A 471 1.11 33.04 1.66
N GLU A 472 0.26 32.62 0.73
CA GLU A 472 -1.18 32.93 0.79
C GLU A 472 -1.89 32.22 1.94
N ILE A 473 -1.51 30.98 2.27
CA ILE A 473 -2.02 30.28 3.46
C ILE A 473 -1.58 31.05 4.71
N PHE A 474 -0.30 31.44 4.78
CA PHE A 474 0.25 32.19 5.90
C PHE A 474 -0.55 33.47 6.16
N LYS A 475 -0.77 34.30 5.13
CA LYS A 475 -1.56 35.54 5.23
C LYS A 475 -2.98 35.28 5.69
N SER A 476 -3.67 34.34 5.04
CA SER A 476 -5.06 33.98 5.36
C SER A 476 -5.19 33.47 6.81
N LEU A 477 -4.21 32.69 7.28
CA LEU A 477 -4.20 32.17 8.64
C LEU A 477 -3.90 33.27 9.67
N VAL A 478 -2.94 34.15 9.41
CA VAL A 478 -2.66 35.31 10.27
C VAL A 478 -3.86 36.23 10.39
N GLU A 479 -4.52 36.56 9.26
CA GLU A 479 -5.76 37.37 9.24
C GLU A 479 -6.87 36.69 10.05
N SER A 480 -7.06 35.38 9.85
CA SER A 480 -8.07 34.59 10.56
C SER A 480 -7.83 34.53 12.07
N LEU A 481 -6.57 34.47 12.51
CA LEU A 481 -6.18 34.43 13.92
C LEU A 481 -6.20 35.82 14.58
N ALA A 482 -5.91 36.89 13.84
CA ALA A 482 -5.94 38.26 14.33
C ALA A 482 -7.37 38.80 14.52
N ASN A 483 -8.30 38.39 13.64
CA ASN A 483 -9.71 38.80 13.67
C ASN A 483 -10.66 37.61 13.90
N PRO A 484 -10.61 36.93 15.08
CA PRO A 484 -11.51 35.81 15.37
C PRO A 484 -13.00 36.23 15.43
N SER A 485 -13.28 37.54 15.37
CA SER A 485 -14.62 38.14 15.38
C SER A 485 -15.17 38.49 13.99
N GLU A 486 -14.33 38.59 12.93
CA GLU A 486 -14.78 38.94 11.57
C GLU A 486 -15.13 37.70 10.71
N SER A 487 -14.65 36.51 11.06
CA SER A 487 -15.12 35.24 10.47
C SER A 487 -16.59 34.92 10.80
N ARG A 488 -17.26 35.75 11.63
CA ARG A 488 -18.72 35.75 11.81
C ARG A 488 -19.50 36.40 10.66
N GLN A 489 -18.84 36.99 9.66
CA GLN A 489 -19.50 37.70 8.56
C GLN A 489 -19.21 37.11 7.18
N SER A 490 -19.33 35.79 7.04
CA SER A 490 -19.75 35.18 5.77
C SER A 490 -20.53 33.87 5.95
N THR A 491 -21.24 33.75 7.08
CA THR A 491 -22.37 32.85 7.27
C THR A 491 -23.46 33.65 7.99
N PRO A 492 -24.74 33.55 7.59
CA PRO A 492 -25.80 34.23 8.32
C PRO A 492 -25.75 33.78 9.77
N ALA A 493 -25.80 34.72 10.71
CA ALA A 493 -25.81 34.46 12.14
C ALA A 493 -26.69 33.25 12.47
N GLU A 494 -26.11 32.21 13.09
CA GLU A 494 -26.92 31.20 13.77
C GLU A 494 -27.79 31.93 14.80
N PRO A 495 -29.13 31.86 14.67
CA PRO A 495 -30.00 32.36 15.71
C PRO A 495 -29.77 31.51 16.95
N LYS A 496 -29.75 32.15 18.13
CA LYS A 496 -29.86 31.51 19.45
C LYS A 496 -30.63 30.20 19.35
N ALA A 497 -29.94 29.06 19.50
CA ALA A 497 -30.49 27.71 19.61
C ALA A 497 -31.93 27.58 19.05
N ALA A 498 -32.10 27.87 17.75
CA ALA A 498 -33.24 27.36 17.03
C ALA A 498 -32.97 25.86 16.91
N GLU A 499 -33.93 25.02 17.33
CA GLU A 499 -33.84 23.57 17.14
C GLU A 499 -33.32 23.29 15.72
N SER A 500 -32.21 22.53 15.60
CA SER A 500 -31.71 22.08 14.30
C SER A 500 -32.88 21.54 13.50
N PRO A 501 -33.06 21.92 12.22
CA PRO A 501 -34.24 21.52 11.46
C PRO A 501 -34.40 20.00 11.52
N LYS A 502 -35.47 19.55 12.17
CA LYS A 502 -35.83 18.12 12.29
C LYS A 502 -36.45 17.59 10.99
N PHE A 503 -36.08 18.17 9.86
CA PHE A 503 -36.58 17.79 8.56
C PHE A 503 -35.50 17.97 7.49
N ILE A 504 -35.57 17.13 6.47
CA ILE A 504 -34.84 17.31 5.20
C ILE A 504 -35.83 17.71 4.11
N MET A 505 -35.33 18.38 3.08
CA MET A 505 -36.10 18.67 1.87
C MET A 505 -35.80 17.58 0.86
N ASP A 506 -36.83 16.97 0.28
CA ASP A 506 -36.62 16.15 -0.91
C ASP A 506 -36.38 17.02 -2.16
N GLN A 507 -36.03 16.37 -3.26
CA GLN A 507 -35.79 17.01 -4.57
C GLN A 507 -37.02 17.78 -5.13
N ASN A 508 -38.23 17.54 -4.60
CA ASN A 508 -39.46 18.24 -4.98
C ASN A 508 -39.83 19.36 -3.98
N GLY A 509 -38.97 19.64 -2.99
CA GLY A 509 -39.21 20.63 -1.95
C GLY A 509 -40.19 20.17 -0.85
N LYS A 510 -40.50 18.88 -0.75
CA LYS A 510 -41.31 18.33 0.33
C LYS A 510 -40.48 18.19 1.60
N LYS A 511 -41.05 18.63 2.73
CA LYS A 511 -40.45 18.42 4.05
C LYS A 511 -40.66 16.98 4.50
N ILE A 512 -39.57 16.33 4.89
CA ILE A 512 -39.57 14.99 5.47
C ILE A 512 -39.03 15.08 6.89
N SER A 513 -39.87 14.76 7.89
CA SER A 513 -39.49 14.79 9.30
C SER A 513 -38.51 13.65 9.63
N LEU A 514 -37.51 13.95 10.47
CA LEU A 514 -36.54 12.98 10.97
C LEU A 514 -36.86 12.57 12.42
N PRO A 515 -36.48 11.35 12.85
CA PRO A 515 -36.64 10.90 14.23
C PRO A 515 -35.74 11.68 15.19
N GLU A 516 -36.07 11.68 16.50
CA GLU A 516 -35.37 12.47 17.52
C GLU A 516 -33.86 12.21 17.62
N HIS A 517 -33.43 10.99 17.31
CA HIS A 517 -32.02 10.61 17.36
C HIS A 517 -31.23 11.02 16.11
N MET A 518 -31.84 11.76 15.16
CA MET A 518 -31.18 12.27 13.96
C MET A 518 -31.16 13.79 13.92
N THR A 519 -30.05 14.35 13.46
CA THR A 519 -29.86 15.80 13.34
C THR A 519 -29.31 16.17 11.96
N VAL A 520 -29.71 17.34 11.45
CA VAL A 520 -29.22 17.87 10.18
C VAL A 520 -28.14 18.90 10.45
N LYS A 521 -26.97 18.76 9.81
CA LYS A 521 -25.92 19.79 9.76
C LYS A 521 -25.45 19.93 8.32
N GLY A 522 -25.63 21.12 7.73
CA GLY A 522 -25.37 21.34 6.30
C GLY A 522 -26.28 20.47 5.42
N ASP A 523 -25.69 19.73 4.49
CA ASP A 523 -26.34 18.80 3.57
C ASP A 523 -26.38 17.34 4.06
N LYS A 524 -25.86 17.08 5.28
CA LYS A 524 -25.71 15.74 5.85
C LYS A 524 -26.62 15.51 7.05
N VAL A 525 -27.02 14.26 7.23
CA VAL A 525 -27.80 13.79 8.38
C VAL A 525 -26.90 12.99 9.30
N TYR A 526 -26.94 13.28 10.60
CA TYR A 526 -26.15 12.60 11.62
C TYR A 526 -27.08 11.77 12.50
N ASN A 527 -26.78 10.48 12.67
CA ASN A 527 -27.47 9.65 13.64
C ASN A 527 -26.70 9.68 14.98
N ASN A 528 -27.29 10.29 15.99
CA ASN A 528 -26.68 10.49 17.31
C ASN A 528 -26.52 9.17 18.10
N LYS A 529 -27.28 8.13 17.72
CA LYS A 529 -27.23 6.81 18.37
C LYS A 529 -25.90 6.12 18.13
N ASP A 530 -25.44 6.09 16.89
CA ASP A 530 -24.20 5.44 16.50
C ASP A 530 -23.09 6.40 16.02
N GLY A 531 -23.40 7.69 15.86
CA GLY A 531 -22.47 8.71 15.39
C GLY A 531 -22.20 8.67 13.88
N SER A 532 -23.00 7.92 13.11
CA SER A 532 -22.87 7.84 11.66
C SER A 532 -23.34 9.12 10.95
N VAL A 533 -22.72 9.36 9.79
CA VAL A 533 -23.13 10.38 8.83
C VAL A 533 -23.87 9.68 7.70
N MET A 534 -25.01 10.21 7.30
CA MET A 534 -25.89 9.64 6.29
C MET A 534 -26.15 10.65 5.17
N VAL A 535 -26.33 10.12 3.96
CA VAL A 535 -26.62 10.88 2.74
C VAL A 535 -28.00 10.52 2.20
N LEU A 536 -28.71 11.53 1.68
CA LEU A 536 -30.03 11.34 1.09
C LEU A 536 -29.93 10.76 -0.32
N ILE A 537 -30.47 9.56 -0.49
CA ILE A 537 -30.74 9.00 -1.81
C ILE A 537 -32.17 9.34 -2.17
N SER A 538 -32.32 10.22 -3.15
CA SER A 538 -33.64 10.71 -3.57
C SER A 538 -34.45 9.62 -4.27
N GLU A 539 -35.76 9.69 -4.12
CA GLU A 539 -36.71 8.84 -4.84
C GLU A 539 -36.45 8.88 -6.36
N GLY A 540 -36.69 7.78 -7.05
CA GLY A 540 -36.62 7.76 -8.50
C GLY A 540 -36.19 6.41 -9.06
N SER A 541 -36.24 6.33 -10.38
CA SER A 541 -35.90 5.14 -11.13
C SER A 541 -34.43 5.10 -11.55
N PHE A 542 -33.85 3.91 -11.58
CA PHE A 542 -32.53 3.64 -12.13
C PHE A 542 -32.52 2.26 -12.80
N SER A 543 -31.59 2.04 -13.73
CA SER A 543 -31.40 0.74 -14.37
C SER A 543 -30.46 -0.14 -13.53
N MET A 544 -31.02 -1.20 -12.97
CA MET A 544 -30.37 -2.15 -12.06
C MET A 544 -29.86 -3.37 -12.83
N GLY A 545 -28.65 -3.83 -12.50
CA GLY A 545 -28.01 -5.01 -13.08
C GLY A 545 -27.08 -4.73 -14.26
N SER A 546 -26.59 -5.81 -14.87
CA SER A 546 -25.68 -5.79 -16.02
C SER A 546 -25.83 -7.01 -16.93
N THR A 547 -25.17 -6.99 -18.08
CA THR A 547 -25.03 -8.15 -18.98
C THR A 547 -23.74 -8.95 -18.77
N GLU A 548 -22.87 -8.51 -17.86
CA GLU A 548 -21.52 -9.09 -17.66
C GLU A 548 -21.55 -10.48 -17.02
N ARG A 549 -22.54 -10.74 -16.15
CA ARG A 549 -22.71 -12.02 -15.46
C ARG A 549 -24.18 -12.41 -15.38
N ASN A 550 -24.44 -13.72 -15.46
CA ASN A 550 -25.80 -14.26 -15.37
C ASN A 550 -26.52 -13.88 -14.07
N SER A 551 -25.80 -13.74 -12.94
CA SER A 551 -26.39 -13.33 -11.66
C SER A 551 -26.77 -11.85 -11.60
N GLU A 552 -26.25 -11.03 -12.51
CA GLU A 552 -26.50 -9.58 -12.62
C GLU A 552 -27.56 -9.27 -13.69
N SER A 553 -28.03 -10.29 -14.41
CA SER A 553 -28.93 -10.18 -15.57
C SER A 553 -30.37 -10.57 -15.22
N PRO A 554 -31.40 -9.96 -15.84
CA PRO A 554 -31.32 -8.88 -16.83
C PRO A 554 -31.10 -7.50 -16.20
N ILE A 555 -30.64 -6.56 -17.03
CA ILE A 555 -30.81 -5.13 -16.74
C ILE A 555 -32.32 -4.84 -16.71
N HIS A 556 -32.81 -4.20 -15.66
CA HIS A 556 -34.23 -3.88 -15.50
C HIS A 556 -34.41 -2.56 -14.74
N ASP A 557 -35.54 -1.89 -14.97
CA ASP A 557 -35.84 -0.61 -14.33
C ASP A 557 -36.41 -0.82 -12.93
N VAL A 558 -35.78 -0.16 -11.97
CA VAL A 558 -36.17 -0.20 -10.56
C VAL A 558 -36.45 1.21 -10.06
N HIS A 559 -37.60 1.40 -9.43
CA HIS A 559 -38.01 2.62 -8.77
C HIS A 559 -37.89 2.47 -7.26
N LEU A 560 -37.07 3.31 -6.62
CA LEU A 560 -36.90 3.32 -5.17
C LEU A 560 -37.49 4.59 -4.55
N SER A 561 -38.19 4.44 -3.42
CA SER A 561 -38.56 5.56 -2.54
C SER A 561 -37.32 6.25 -1.96
N SER A 562 -37.46 7.45 -1.39
CA SER A 562 -36.31 8.14 -0.76
C SER A 562 -35.85 7.45 0.52
N TYR A 563 -34.54 7.38 0.75
CA TYR A 563 -33.93 6.84 1.96
C TYR A 563 -32.61 7.55 2.28
N LEU A 564 -32.20 7.48 3.54
CA LEU A 564 -30.86 7.86 3.98
C LEU A 564 -29.98 6.61 4.00
N LEU A 565 -28.78 6.68 3.43
CA LEU A 565 -27.78 5.61 3.53
C LEU A 565 -26.57 6.11 4.29
N ASP A 566 -25.96 5.26 5.11
CA ASP A 566 -24.70 5.57 5.76
C ASP A 566 -23.62 5.91 4.71
N LEU A 567 -22.93 7.03 4.93
CA LEU A 567 -21.89 7.54 4.05
C LEU A 567 -20.69 6.59 3.96
N TYR A 568 -20.38 5.91 5.07
CA TYR A 568 -19.33 4.90 5.21
C TYR A 568 -19.91 3.57 5.72
N PRO A 569 -19.21 2.44 5.52
CA PRO A 569 -19.46 1.23 6.28
C PRO A 569 -19.29 1.44 7.79
N VAL A 570 -19.95 0.59 8.59
CA VAL A 570 -19.86 0.66 10.05
C VAL A 570 -18.42 0.39 10.49
N THR A 571 -17.87 1.30 11.29
CA THR A 571 -16.49 1.23 11.80
C THR A 571 -16.38 0.42 13.08
N ASN A 572 -15.17 -0.04 13.40
CA ASN A 572 -14.88 -0.70 14.68
C ASN A 572 -15.24 0.19 15.89
N LYS A 573 -15.01 1.50 15.82
CA LYS A 573 -15.39 2.45 16.87
C LYS A 573 -16.90 2.47 17.13
N GLN A 574 -17.69 2.51 16.06
CA GLN A 574 -19.15 2.50 16.18
C GLN A 574 -19.66 1.15 16.70
N TYR A 575 -19.08 0.04 16.20
CA TYR A 575 -19.43 -1.30 16.65
C TYR A 575 -19.05 -1.56 18.11
N MET A 576 -17.93 -1.00 18.58
CA MET A 576 -17.53 -1.07 19.98
C MET A 576 -18.54 -0.38 20.90
N ARG A 577 -19.07 0.78 20.49
CA ARG A 577 -20.14 1.47 21.21
C ARG A 577 -21.41 0.61 21.31
N PHE A 578 -21.80 -0.04 20.21
CA PHE A 578 -22.90 -1.01 20.20
C PHE A 578 -22.68 -2.09 21.26
N LEU A 579 -21.54 -2.77 21.25
CA LEU A 579 -21.25 -3.83 22.22
C LEU A 579 -21.23 -3.34 23.68
N GLN A 580 -20.72 -2.13 23.92
CA GLN A 580 -20.69 -1.52 25.27
C GLN A 580 -22.10 -1.22 25.78
N GLU A 581 -22.97 -0.66 24.93
CA GLU A 581 -24.34 -0.33 25.33
C GLU A 581 -25.21 -1.58 25.48
N THR A 582 -25.03 -2.60 24.65
CA THR A 582 -25.85 -3.82 24.68
C THR A 582 -25.37 -4.85 25.68
N SER A 583 -24.19 -4.70 26.30
CA SER A 583 -23.64 -5.70 27.24
C SER A 583 -24.51 -5.93 28.47
N LYS A 584 -25.41 -4.99 28.78
CA LYS A 584 -26.35 -5.03 29.92
C LYS A 584 -27.80 -5.28 29.48
N MET A 585 -28.06 -5.45 28.19
CA MET A 585 -29.39 -5.63 27.62
C MET A 585 -29.72 -7.12 27.43
N ASP A 586 -31.01 -7.44 27.36
CA ASP A 586 -31.46 -8.72 26.83
C ASP A 586 -31.27 -8.74 25.31
N LEU A 587 -30.24 -9.45 24.86
CA LEU A 587 -29.84 -9.51 23.45
C LEU A 587 -30.91 -10.13 22.54
N THR A 588 -31.87 -10.88 23.09
CA THR A 588 -32.98 -11.44 22.30
C THR A 588 -33.87 -10.35 21.70
N GLN A 589 -33.88 -9.16 22.31
CA GLN A 589 -34.61 -8.00 21.78
C GLN A 589 -34.01 -7.46 20.48
N LEU A 590 -32.72 -7.71 20.23
CA LEU A 590 -32.01 -7.27 19.03
C LEU A 590 -31.90 -8.36 17.95
N ALA A 591 -32.14 -9.61 18.34
CA ALA A 591 -32.11 -10.75 17.44
C ALA A 591 -33.16 -10.64 16.33
N HIS A 592 -32.85 -11.20 15.18
CA HIS A 592 -33.82 -11.34 14.10
C HIS A 592 -34.84 -12.44 14.45
N PRO A 593 -36.13 -12.33 14.07
CA PRO A 593 -37.16 -13.33 14.41
C PRO A 593 -36.85 -14.76 13.95
N LYS A 594 -36.16 -14.91 12.81
CA LYS A 594 -35.69 -16.20 12.26
C LYS A 594 -34.34 -16.67 12.84
N GLN A 595 -33.73 -15.94 13.76
CA GLN A 595 -32.46 -16.33 14.38
C GLN A 595 -32.73 -17.35 15.49
N THR A 596 -32.28 -18.59 15.29
CA THR A 596 -32.53 -19.69 16.23
C THR A 596 -31.61 -19.66 17.46
N LYS A 597 -30.42 -19.05 17.34
CA LYS A 597 -29.45 -18.90 18.43
C LYS A 597 -28.91 -17.47 18.46
N VAL A 598 -29.19 -16.78 19.57
CA VAL A 598 -28.64 -15.45 19.85
C VAL A 598 -27.25 -15.60 20.45
N ASN A 599 -26.27 -14.93 19.85
CA ASN A 599 -24.91 -14.88 20.36
C ASN A 599 -24.65 -13.51 21.04
N ASN A 600 -23.43 -13.27 21.48
CA ASN A 600 -23.05 -12.00 22.12
C ASN A 600 -22.70 -10.87 21.13
N PHE A 601 -22.97 -11.08 19.83
CA PHE A 601 -22.63 -10.20 18.70
C PHE A 601 -21.15 -9.79 18.60
N LYS A 602 -20.25 -10.40 19.38
CA LYS A 602 -18.81 -10.06 19.34
C LYS A 602 -18.18 -10.62 18.06
N PRO A 603 -17.50 -9.79 17.24
CA PRO A 603 -16.83 -10.25 16.02
C PRO A 603 -15.85 -11.38 16.32
N LYS A 604 -15.70 -12.33 15.38
CA LYS A 604 -14.85 -13.51 15.60
C LYS A 604 -13.40 -13.12 15.87
N GLY A 605 -12.86 -12.15 15.13
CA GLY A 605 -11.48 -11.66 15.28
C GLY A 605 -11.21 -10.95 16.62
N TRP A 606 -12.23 -10.47 17.33
CA TRP A 606 -12.04 -9.79 18.62
C TRP A 606 -11.93 -10.77 19.80
N ARG A 607 -12.01 -12.08 19.54
CA ARG A 607 -11.98 -13.13 20.57
C ARG A 607 -10.59 -13.76 20.75
N THR A 608 -9.64 -13.46 19.87
CA THR A 608 -8.31 -14.07 19.83
C THR A 608 -7.22 -12.99 19.80
N PRO A 609 -6.14 -13.09 20.59
CA PRO A 609 -5.06 -12.10 20.63
C PRO A 609 -4.45 -11.81 19.24
N GLU A 610 -4.30 -12.84 18.42
CA GLU A 610 -3.76 -12.78 17.05
C GLU A 610 -4.54 -11.85 16.10
N TYR A 611 -5.84 -11.60 16.37
CA TYR A 611 -6.71 -10.76 15.54
C TYR A 611 -7.24 -9.52 16.28
N SER A 612 -6.76 -9.28 17.51
CA SER A 612 -7.10 -8.08 18.31
C SER A 612 -6.54 -6.79 17.69
N ALA A 613 -5.48 -6.87 16.88
CA ALA A 613 -4.95 -5.75 16.11
C ALA A 613 -6.00 -5.11 15.16
N PHE A 614 -7.05 -5.84 14.77
CA PHE A 614 -8.14 -5.29 13.95
C PHE A 614 -9.14 -4.46 14.77
N SER A 615 -9.32 -4.73 16.08
CA SER A 615 -10.11 -3.84 16.95
C SER A 615 -9.39 -2.53 17.28
N ASP A 616 -8.06 -2.52 17.19
CA ASP A 616 -7.22 -1.34 17.47
C ASP A 616 -7.21 -0.32 16.31
N LEU A 617 -7.92 -0.61 15.22
CA LEU A 617 -8.13 0.29 14.09
C LEU A 617 -9.55 0.89 14.16
N PRO A 618 -9.78 1.96 14.96
CA PRO A 618 -11.13 2.45 15.27
C PRO A 618 -11.91 2.91 14.04
N ASN A 619 -11.22 3.42 13.02
CA ASN A 619 -11.84 3.96 11.81
C ASN A 619 -11.89 2.95 10.64
N SER A 620 -11.37 1.72 10.82
CA SER A 620 -11.52 0.66 9.83
C SER A 620 -12.92 0.05 9.89
N PRO A 621 -13.45 -0.46 8.76
CA PRO A 621 -14.75 -1.12 8.74
C PRO A 621 -14.73 -2.36 9.64
N VAL A 622 -15.83 -2.60 10.34
CA VAL A 622 -16.00 -3.80 11.14
C VAL A 622 -16.11 -5.02 10.22
N ILE A 623 -15.30 -6.02 10.50
CA ILE A 623 -15.22 -7.30 9.80
C ILE A 623 -15.35 -8.46 10.79
N PHE A 624 -15.43 -9.70 10.31
CA PHE A 624 -15.72 -10.89 11.14
C PHE A 624 -17.09 -10.87 11.83
N VAL A 625 -18.04 -10.16 11.23
CA VAL A 625 -19.45 -10.10 11.60
C VAL A 625 -20.28 -10.94 10.63
N ASP A 626 -21.29 -11.63 11.16
CA ASP A 626 -22.25 -12.32 10.30
C ASP A 626 -23.47 -11.42 10.01
N TRP A 627 -24.41 -11.93 9.22
CA TRP A 627 -25.60 -11.15 8.85
C TRP A 627 -26.49 -10.85 10.07
N TRP A 628 -26.50 -11.73 11.08
CA TRP A 628 -27.29 -11.55 12.29
C TRP A 628 -26.72 -10.45 13.19
N ASP A 629 -25.40 -10.35 13.28
CA ASP A 629 -24.72 -9.23 13.94
C ASP A 629 -25.05 -7.90 13.26
N ALA A 630 -24.94 -7.87 11.93
CA ALA A 630 -25.22 -6.68 11.12
C ALA A 630 -26.67 -6.22 11.30
N TRP A 631 -27.61 -7.16 11.35
CA TRP A 631 -29.00 -6.91 11.70
C TRP A 631 -29.18 -6.31 13.09
N ALA A 632 -28.57 -6.94 14.11
CA ALA A 632 -28.70 -6.53 15.51
C ALA A 632 -28.15 -5.11 15.72
N TYR A 633 -27.01 -4.79 15.11
CA TYR A 633 -26.44 -3.46 15.09
C TYR A 633 -27.40 -2.46 14.42
N ALA A 634 -27.89 -2.76 13.21
CA ALA A 634 -28.75 -1.85 12.47
C ALA A 634 -30.03 -1.54 13.27
N LYS A 635 -30.63 -2.56 13.89
CA LYS A 635 -31.80 -2.42 14.77
C LYS A 635 -31.49 -1.56 16.00
N TRP A 636 -30.36 -1.78 16.67
CA TRP A 636 -29.93 -0.97 17.82
C TRP A 636 -29.69 0.50 17.44
N ALA A 637 -29.16 0.75 16.24
CA ALA A 637 -28.92 2.09 15.71
C ALA A 637 -30.21 2.82 15.25
N GLY A 638 -31.37 2.17 15.29
CA GLY A 638 -32.64 2.71 14.78
C GLY A 638 -32.74 2.69 13.25
N LYS A 639 -32.01 1.79 12.60
CA LYS A 639 -31.84 1.67 11.14
C LYS A 639 -32.19 0.26 10.65
N SER A 640 -31.83 -0.07 9.42
CA SER A 640 -31.92 -1.40 8.81
C SER A 640 -30.71 -1.68 7.92
N LEU A 641 -30.54 -2.91 7.46
CA LEU A 641 -29.63 -3.20 6.34
C LEU A 641 -30.25 -2.72 5.01
N PRO A 642 -29.43 -2.19 4.08
CA PRO A 642 -29.90 -1.83 2.75
C PRO A 642 -30.38 -3.06 1.99
N THR A 643 -31.42 -2.90 1.18
CA THR A 643 -31.68 -3.89 0.11
C THR A 643 -30.58 -3.79 -0.92
N GLU A 644 -30.40 -4.85 -1.71
CA GLU A 644 -29.40 -4.84 -2.77
C GLU A 644 -29.71 -3.79 -3.85
N ALA A 645 -30.97 -3.41 -4.01
CA ALA A 645 -31.40 -2.33 -4.89
C ALA A 645 -31.05 -0.96 -4.32
N GLU A 646 -31.31 -0.74 -3.02
CA GLU A 646 -30.93 0.49 -2.32
C GLU A 646 -29.41 0.69 -2.35
N TRP A 647 -28.65 -0.39 -2.17
CA TRP A 647 -27.21 -0.36 -2.24
C TRP A 647 -26.71 0.00 -3.65
N GLU A 648 -27.24 -0.68 -4.68
CA GLU A 648 -26.79 -0.46 -6.07
C GLU A 648 -27.13 0.95 -6.55
N LYS A 649 -28.34 1.46 -6.28
CA LYS A 649 -28.70 2.84 -6.63
C LYS A 649 -27.76 3.84 -5.98
N ALA A 650 -27.45 3.65 -4.70
CA ALA A 650 -26.56 4.57 -3.98
C ALA A 650 -25.14 4.59 -4.56
N ALA A 651 -24.64 3.45 -5.05
CA ALA A 651 -23.33 3.36 -5.71
C ALA A 651 -23.37 3.89 -7.16
N ARG A 652 -24.42 3.54 -7.91
CA ARG A 652 -24.50 3.66 -9.37
C ARG A 652 -25.16 4.95 -9.85
N GLY A 653 -26.02 5.60 -9.07
CA GLY A 653 -26.82 6.68 -9.63
C GLY A 653 -27.78 6.19 -10.72
N ASN A 654 -28.13 7.11 -11.63
CA ASN A 654 -29.11 6.87 -12.69
C ASN A 654 -28.48 6.86 -14.10
N ASP A 655 -27.15 6.97 -14.21
CA ASP A 655 -26.43 7.12 -15.47
C ASP A 655 -25.72 5.84 -15.95
N GLY A 656 -25.88 4.75 -15.22
CA GLY A 656 -25.38 3.45 -15.63
C GLY A 656 -23.88 3.23 -15.45
N ARG A 657 -23.18 4.05 -14.65
CA ARG A 657 -21.74 3.91 -14.35
C ARG A 657 -21.35 2.54 -13.76
N MET A 658 -20.21 2.02 -14.20
CA MET A 658 -19.70 0.71 -13.76
C MET A 658 -19.18 0.73 -12.32
N TYR A 659 -18.55 1.84 -11.91
CA TYR A 659 -17.98 2.07 -10.58
C TYR A 659 -18.60 3.33 -9.95
N PRO A 660 -18.47 3.54 -8.63
CA PRO A 660 -19.08 4.70 -7.96
C PRO A 660 -18.65 6.05 -8.58
N TRP A 661 -17.38 6.16 -8.96
CA TRP A 661 -16.79 7.35 -9.57
C TRP A 661 -17.02 7.47 -11.08
N GLY A 662 -17.51 6.44 -11.78
CA GLY A 662 -17.73 6.50 -13.23
C GLY A 662 -17.45 5.19 -13.97
N GLN A 663 -16.91 5.31 -15.18
CA GLN A 663 -16.56 4.18 -16.04
C GLN A 663 -15.07 3.81 -15.98
N ASP A 664 -14.25 4.68 -15.41
CA ASP A 664 -12.81 4.46 -15.34
C ASP A 664 -12.47 3.27 -14.45
N LEU A 665 -11.48 2.49 -14.89
CA LEU A 665 -11.03 1.32 -14.16
C LEU A 665 -10.53 1.70 -12.75
N PRO A 666 -10.77 0.85 -11.74
CA PRO A 666 -10.27 1.07 -10.39
C PRO A 666 -8.75 1.12 -10.35
N THR A 667 -8.22 2.14 -9.68
CA THR A 667 -6.82 2.24 -9.29
C THR A 667 -6.71 2.07 -7.78
N THR A 668 -5.50 1.80 -7.28
CA THR A 668 -5.23 1.71 -5.84
C THR A 668 -5.49 3.03 -5.09
N ALA A 669 -5.65 4.14 -5.81
CA ALA A 669 -6.04 5.44 -5.27
C ALA A 669 -7.57 5.63 -5.14
N MET A 670 -8.38 4.75 -5.76
CA MET A 670 -9.85 4.81 -5.76
C MET A 670 -10.48 3.73 -4.87
N ALA A 671 -9.83 2.58 -4.73
CA ALA A 671 -10.35 1.50 -3.89
C ALA A 671 -9.23 0.57 -3.40
N ASN A 672 -9.52 -0.15 -2.32
CA ASN A 672 -8.69 -1.24 -1.81
C ASN A 672 -9.16 -2.57 -2.42
N PHE A 673 -8.33 -3.26 -3.21
CA PHE A 673 -8.70 -4.50 -3.91
C PHE A 673 -7.45 -5.30 -4.35
N GLY A 674 -7.65 -6.56 -4.75
CA GLY A 674 -6.60 -7.41 -5.31
C GLY A 674 -5.49 -7.82 -4.33
N GLY A 675 -5.72 -7.68 -3.03
CA GLY A 675 -4.74 -7.96 -1.98
C GLY A 675 -3.64 -6.92 -1.85
N ASN A 676 -3.73 -5.78 -2.56
CA ASN A 676 -2.69 -4.75 -2.64
C ASN A 676 -2.19 -4.24 -1.27
N ILE A 677 -3.07 -4.14 -0.27
CA ILE A 677 -2.73 -3.70 1.10
C ILE A 677 -2.64 -4.88 2.08
N GLY A 678 -3.19 -6.04 1.73
CA GLY A 678 -3.25 -7.22 2.61
C GLY A 678 -4.24 -7.12 3.79
N LYS A 679 -4.97 -6.00 3.92
CA LYS A 679 -5.96 -5.75 4.99
C LYS A 679 -6.94 -4.64 4.60
N THR A 680 -7.97 -4.41 5.44
CA THR A 680 -8.88 -3.27 5.31
C THR A 680 -8.18 -1.94 5.59
N THR A 681 -8.67 -0.87 4.96
CA THR A 681 -8.24 0.52 5.20
C THR A 681 -9.30 1.29 5.98
N PRO A 682 -8.93 2.36 6.70
CA PRO A 682 -9.90 3.27 7.32
C PRO A 682 -10.97 3.73 6.33
N VAL A 683 -12.21 3.90 6.78
CA VAL A 683 -13.26 4.44 5.92
C VAL A 683 -12.93 5.89 5.53
N GLY A 684 -13.30 6.29 4.31
CA GLY A 684 -13.00 7.61 3.76
C GLY A 684 -11.57 7.78 3.22
N SER A 685 -10.81 6.69 3.14
CA SER A 685 -9.46 6.70 2.57
C SER A 685 -9.40 7.08 1.09
N TYR A 686 -10.52 6.93 0.37
CA TYR A 686 -10.64 7.17 -1.07
C TYR A 686 -11.68 8.25 -1.36
N PRO A 687 -11.46 9.51 -0.99
CA PRO A 687 -12.47 10.57 -1.05
C PRO A 687 -12.98 10.88 -2.46
N GLU A 688 -12.22 10.55 -3.50
CA GLU A 688 -12.59 10.70 -4.91
C GLU A 688 -13.46 9.57 -5.45
N ALA A 689 -13.51 8.45 -4.73
CA ALA A 689 -14.34 7.29 -5.08
C ALA A 689 -15.81 7.48 -4.71
N MET A 690 -16.22 8.74 -4.53
CA MET A 690 -17.55 9.12 -4.09
C MET A 690 -18.58 8.76 -5.14
N SER A 691 -19.68 8.16 -4.71
CA SER A 691 -20.84 7.92 -5.55
C SER A 691 -21.55 9.23 -5.90
N PRO A 692 -22.47 9.25 -6.90
CA PRO A 692 -23.28 10.42 -7.24
C PRO A 692 -24.03 11.06 -6.08
N TYR A 693 -24.32 10.27 -5.05
CA TYR A 693 -25.08 10.70 -3.88
C TYR A 693 -24.21 10.97 -2.66
N GLY A 694 -22.89 10.91 -2.79
CA GLY A 694 -21.97 11.24 -1.69
C GLY A 694 -21.49 10.04 -0.87
N CYS A 695 -21.89 8.80 -1.21
CA CYS A 695 -21.43 7.62 -0.48
C CYS A 695 -19.98 7.30 -0.82
N LEU A 696 -19.19 6.90 0.19
CA LEU A 696 -17.80 6.47 0.04
C LEU A 696 -17.64 4.99 0.38
N ASP A 697 -16.50 4.43 -0.04
CA ASP A 697 -16.15 3.01 0.13
C ASP A 697 -17.24 2.06 -0.39
N MET A 698 -17.96 2.45 -1.46
CA MET A 698 -19.01 1.61 -2.03
C MET A 698 -18.45 0.39 -2.77
N VAL A 699 -17.22 0.41 -3.25
CA VAL A 699 -16.59 -0.77 -3.87
C VAL A 699 -15.18 -0.98 -3.33
N GLY A 700 -14.77 -2.25 -3.22
CA GLY A 700 -13.52 -2.61 -2.56
C GLY A 700 -13.56 -2.37 -1.05
N ASN A 701 -12.41 -2.48 -0.41
CA ASN A 701 -12.23 -2.48 1.06
C ASN A 701 -12.98 -3.65 1.72
N ILE A 702 -14.31 -3.64 1.79
CA ILE A 702 -15.11 -4.78 2.27
C ILE A 702 -16.33 -5.03 1.39
N SER A 703 -16.70 -6.31 1.28
CA SER A 703 -18.04 -6.66 0.81
C SER A 703 -19.07 -6.38 1.90
N GLU A 704 -20.27 -5.96 1.51
CA GLU A 704 -21.28 -5.51 2.46
C GLU A 704 -22.54 -6.37 2.48
N TRP A 705 -22.94 -6.80 3.67
CA TRP A 705 -24.21 -7.51 3.87
C TRP A 705 -25.41 -6.64 3.46
N CYS A 706 -26.25 -7.19 2.57
CA CYS A 706 -27.56 -6.63 2.24
C CYS A 706 -28.68 -7.42 2.93
N TYR A 707 -29.85 -6.81 3.03
CA TYR A 707 -31.06 -7.44 3.60
C TYR A 707 -31.47 -8.71 2.83
N ASP A 708 -31.31 -8.68 1.51
CA ASP A 708 -31.81 -9.67 0.57
C ASP A 708 -31.28 -11.09 0.79
N THR A 709 -32.18 -12.05 0.58
CA THR A 709 -31.78 -13.42 0.27
C THR A 709 -31.25 -13.53 -1.14
N TYR A 710 -30.15 -14.25 -1.32
CA TYR A 710 -29.57 -14.41 -2.65
C TYR A 710 -30.38 -15.39 -3.50
N ASP A 711 -30.76 -14.93 -4.68
CA ASP A 711 -31.26 -15.78 -5.77
C ASP A 711 -30.71 -15.26 -7.10
N PRO A 712 -30.00 -16.09 -7.89
CA PRO A 712 -29.44 -15.68 -9.17
C PRO A 712 -30.51 -15.30 -10.21
N ASN A 713 -31.76 -15.75 -10.05
CA ASN A 713 -32.86 -15.43 -10.96
C ASN A 713 -33.77 -14.30 -10.45
N PHE A 714 -33.47 -13.67 -9.31
CA PHE A 714 -34.36 -12.68 -8.70
C PHE A 714 -34.71 -11.53 -9.66
N TYR A 715 -33.75 -11.04 -10.43
CA TYR A 715 -33.96 -9.90 -11.35
C TYR A 715 -35.00 -10.18 -12.44
N ARG A 716 -35.26 -11.44 -12.79
CA ARG A 716 -36.29 -11.81 -13.78
C ARG A 716 -37.71 -11.71 -13.25
N VAL A 717 -37.87 -11.78 -11.93
CA VAL A 717 -39.16 -11.81 -11.23
C VAL A 717 -39.32 -10.63 -10.26
N ALA A 718 -38.32 -9.75 -10.19
CA ALA A 718 -38.32 -8.59 -9.31
C ALA A 718 -39.44 -7.62 -9.72
N ARG A 719 -40.20 -7.14 -8.74
CA ARG A 719 -41.15 -6.04 -8.96
C ARG A 719 -40.39 -4.75 -9.25
N SER A 720 -40.99 -3.83 -10.00
CA SER A 720 -40.34 -2.57 -10.37
C SER A 720 -40.17 -1.58 -9.22
N LYS A 721 -41.09 -1.57 -8.24
CA LYS A 721 -41.05 -0.62 -7.11
C LYS A 721 -40.49 -1.28 -5.84
N ASN A 722 -39.43 -0.71 -5.26
CA ASN A 722 -38.76 -1.18 -4.04
C ASN A 722 -38.56 -2.71 -4.00
N PRO A 723 -37.87 -3.33 -4.98
CA PRO A 723 -37.64 -4.77 -5.01
C PRO A 723 -36.78 -5.23 -3.84
N VAL A 724 -37.15 -6.39 -3.28
CA VAL A 724 -36.41 -7.07 -2.23
C VAL A 724 -36.76 -8.57 -2.25
N ASN A 725 -35.77 -9.43 -2.05
CA ASN A 725 -35.97 -10.87 -2.00
C ASN A 725 -35.98 -11.41 -0.56
N ARG A 726 -37.12 -11.97 -0.12
CA ARG A 726 -37.38 -12.38 1.27
C ARG A 726 -37.66 -13.88 1.45
N SER A 727 -36.99 -14.71 0.67
CA SER A 727 -37.14 -16.16 0.80
C SER A 727 -36.63 -16.68 2.16
N ASP A 728 -36.92 -17.95 2.47
CA ASP A 728 -36.39 -18.62 3.67
C ASP A 728 -34.97 -19.17 3.49
N LYS A 729 -34.29 -18.83 2.38
CA LYS A 729 -32.92 -19.26 2.11
C LYS A 729 -31.95 -18.65 3.13
N LEU A 730 -30.93 -19.42 3.49
CA LEU A 730 -29.88 -18.99 4.43
C LEU A 730 -28.84 -18.08 3.76
N SER A 731 -28.69 -18.14 2.44
CA SER A 731 -27.73 -17.31 1.71
C SER A 731 -28.22 -15.88 1.56
N ARG A 732 -27.36 -14.92 1.89
CA ARG A 732 -27.62 -13.48 1.80
C ARG A 732 -26.77 -12.86 0.71
N VAL A 733 -27.27 -11.76 0.14
CA VAL A 733 -26.52 -10.97 -0.84
C VAL A 733 -25.41 -10.19 -0.14
N VAL A 734 -24.23 -10.16 -0.75
CA VAL A 734 -23.20 -9.16 -0.46
C VAL A 734 -22.88 -8.34 -1.71
N ARG A 735 -22.54 -7.06 -1.52
CA ARG A 735 -22.23 -6.10 -2.59
C ARG A 735 -20.87 -5.43 -2.41
N GLY A 736 -20.36 -4.79 -3.47
CA GLY A 736 -19.17 -3.93 -3.44
C GLY A 736 -17.85 -4.62 -3.75
N GLY A 737 -17.73 -5.92 -3.44
CA GLY A 737 -16.44 -6.60 -3.47
C GLY A 737 -15.49 -6.06 -2.38
N SER A 738 -14.40 -6.74 -2.13
CA SER A 738 -13.53 -6.49 -0.97
C SER A 738 -12.06 -6.31 -1.33
N TRP A 739 -11.25 -6.00 -0.32
CA TRP A 739 -9.79 -5.86 -0.47
C TRP A 739 -9.10 -7.11 -1.05
N THR A 740 -9.69 -8.30 -0.92
CA THR A 740 -9.15 -9.55 -1.50
C THR A 740 -9.60 -9.79 -2.94
N ASP A 741 -10.64 -9.11 -3.40
CA ASP A 741 -11.26 -9.40 -4.70
C ASP A 741 -10.51 -8.73 -5.85
N ALA A 742 -10.40 -9.43 -6.98
CA ALA A 742 -9.80 -8.86 -8.19
C ALA A 742 -10.63 -7.69 -8.75
N VAL A 743 -9.99 -6.83 -9.54
CA VAL A 743 -10.58 -5.62 -10.17
C VAL A 743 -11.92 -5.89 -10.90
N THR A 744 -12.06 -7.08 -11.50
CA THR A 744 -13.27 -7.48 -12.25
C THR A 744 -14.48 -7.79 -11.35
N SER A 745 -14.27 -7.91 -10.04
CA SER A 745 -15.28 -8.26 -9.03
C SER A 745 -15.67 -7.10 -8.11
N ILE A 746 -15.09 -5.91 -8.27
CA ILE A 746 -15.42 -4.69 -7.50
C ILE A 746 -16.26 -3.67 -8.31
N ARG A 747 -17.28 -4.14 -9.04
CA ARG A 747 -18.21 -3.28 -9.81
C ARG A 747 -19.53 -3.07 -9.05
N ASN A 748 -20.22 -1.96 -9.32
CA ASN A 748 -21.52 -1.61 -8.70
C ASN A 748 -22.56 -2.74 -8.79
N THR A 749 -22.53 -3.50 -9.89
CA THR A 749 -23.53 -4.52 -10.21
C THR A 749 -23.17 -5.92 -9.70
N VAL A 750 -21.95 -6.14 -9.20
CA VAL A 750 -21.51 -7.48 -8.76
C VAL A 750 -22.29 -7.90 -7.52
N ARG A 751 -22.84 -9.12 -7.57
CA ARG A 751 -23.60 -9.75 -6.50
C ARG A 751 -22.86 -10.97 -6.01
N GLY A 752 -22.31 -10.90 -4.81
CA GLY A 752 -21.79 -12.05 -4.10
C GLY A 752 -22.89 -12.71 -3.25
N CYS A 753 -22.63 -13.93 -2.78
CA CYS A 753 -23.51 -14.59 -1.84
C CYS A 753 -22.74 -15.41 -0.82
N TRP A 754 -23.22 -15.35 0.42
CA TRP A 754 -22.63 -16.08 1.53
C TRP A 754 -23.71 -16.52 2.52
N MET A 755 -23.47 -17.59 3.27
CA MET A 755 -24.43 -18.02 4.30
C MET A 755 -24.51 -16.96 5.40
N ASN A 756 -25.71 -16.70 5.91
CA ASN A 756 -25.98 -15.71 6.97
C ASN A 756 -25.22 -15.91 8.29
N THR A 757 -24.48 -17.01 8.45
CA THR A 757 -23.65 -17.33 9.63
C THR A 757 -22.15 -17.16 9.39
N VAL A 758 -21.69 -16.88 8.16
CA VAL A 758 -20.24 -16.73 7.92
C VAL A 758 -19.72 -15.42 8.47
N ARG A 759 -18.46 -15.44 8.91
CA ARG A 759 -17.75 -14.31 9.52
C ARG A 759 -16.36 -14.23 8.91
N TYR A 760 -16.25 -13.53 7.79
CA TYR A 760 -14.98 -13.37 7.07
C TYR A 760 -14.30 -12.02 7.38
N ASN A 761 -12.99 -11.97 7.18
CA ASN A 761 -12.15 -10.77 7.38
C ASN A 761 -12.30 -9.73 6.26
N PHE A 762 -13.21 -9.94 5.33
CA PHE A 762 -13.47 -9.08 4.18
C PHE A 762 -14.96 -8.74 4.01
N ILE A 763 -15.83 -9.15 4.96
CA ILE A 763 -17.27 -8.84 4.94
C ILE A 763 -17.64 -8.01 6.17
N GLY A 764 -18.27 -6.87 5.90
CA GLY A 764 -18.89 -5.99 6.90
C GLY A 764 -20.26 -5.52 6.41
N PHE A 765 -20.66 -4.29 6.76
CA PHE A 765 -21.97 -3.75 6.38
C PHE A 765 -22.04 -2.23 6.58
N ARG A 766 -23.04 -1.62 5.93
CA ARG A 766 -23.53 -0.26 6.21
C ARG A 766 -25.03 -0.28 6.48
N CYS A 767 -25.60 0.78 7.04
CA CYS A 767 -27.03 0.81 7.35
C CYS A 767 -27.79 1.85 6.52
N VAL A 768 -29.11 1.64 6.45
CA VAL A 768 -30.08 2.48 5.76
C VAL A 768 -31.19 2.91 6.72
N TYR A 769 -31.70 4.11 6.54
CA TYR A 769 -32.92 4.60 7.20
C TYR A 769 -33.93 5.03 6.14
N ARG A 770 -35.11 4.42 6.16
CA ARG A 770 -36.15 4.64 5.14
C ARG A 770 -37.10 5.71 5.62
N LEU A 771 -37.35 6.70 4.76
CA LEU A 771 -38.10 7.90 5.11
C LEU A 771 -39.60 7.70 5.03
N ASP A 772 -40.04 6.72 4.24
CA ASP A 772 -41.43 6.31 4.15
C ASP A 772 -41.60 4.98 4.91
N PRO A 773 -42.33 4.99 6.05
CA PRO A 773 -42.53 3.79 6.86
C PRO A 773 -43.49 2.80 6.19
N ASP A 774 -44.27 3.24 5.19
CA ASP A 774 -45.21 2.41 4.43
C ASP A 774 -44.55 1.78 3.20
N VAL A 775 -43.24 1.97 3.01
CA VAL A 775 -42.48 1.19 2.04
C VAL A 775 -42.53 -0.26 2.48
N ASP A 776 -43.43 -1.01 1.83
CA ASP A 776 -43.47 -2.47 1.87
C ASP A 776 -42.16 -2.97 1.25
N ILE A 777 -41.13 -3.02 2.06
CA ILE A 777 -39.98 -3.90 1.84
C ILE A 777 -40.44 -5.19 2.45
#